data_AF-A0A6J5W5H7-F1
#
_entry.id   AF-A0A6J5W5H7-F1
#
_cell.length_a   1.000
_cell.length_b   1.000
_cell.length_c   1.000
_cell.angle_alpha   90.00
_cell.angle_beta   90.00
_cell.angle_gamma   90.00
#
_symmetry.space_group_name_H-M   'P 1'
#
loop_
_entity.id
_entity.type
_entity.pdbx_description
1 polymer ?
#
loop_
_entity_poly.entity_id
_entity_poly.type
_entity_poly.pdbx_seq_one_letter_code
_entity_poly.pdbx_strand_id
1 'polypeptide(L)'
;MGEPFWYSLALIIFTLLLKLSIAKITQKHNNLPPSPPSLPIIGHLHLVKQPIHRTLQALSEKYGKVLLLRWGSRRALLVSSPSLAEEFFTKHDIIFANRPRFLIGKHLGYDFTTVIVAPYGDLWRNLRRIMTLELFSASRLAQFSSIRQGEVRLLLQEIMKSCTESMTKIELMSKFTELSFNVITMMVVGKRFHGENVLDAEEAKNIQKVIRDGVDISGATNLGDFFPFLQWMDITGIEKKMMRLMAKMDSFLQGLVDERRETLSANCGSNGKEVKKLMIDNLLALQETEPMFYTDEIIKGIILVVLGAGTDTSATTIGWAMALLLNHPEEMQKVRAEIETKVGEKRALEEQDLPKLSYLQNVINETLRLYPPTPLLLPHEASEDCVVGGFDVPRHTMLFINAWAIHRDPELWEDPTEFRPERFEGWSGEGSEGYKLITFGAGRRGCPGAGLANKLIGLALGKLIQSFEWERIGEDDVDMTEAKITQKHNNFPPSPPSLPIIGYLHLLKQPIHRTLQALSGKFGKLLLLRWGSRGVLLVSSPSLAEELFTKHDIIFANRPRLLIGKHLAYDFTTVSLAPYGDLWRNLRRIMTLELFSASRLAQFSSIRQGEVRLLLNEIMKKSCTERKTKIELESKFTELSFNVMTMMVVGKRFYGENVLDVEEAKNIQKVIRDGMDISGAANLGDFFPFLQWIDISGIEKKMCGSNGKEVKKLMIDNLLALQETEPQFYTEEIIKGIILVMLVAGTNTSSTTLDWAMALLINHPETMENVKAEIEAKIGQERLLEEQDLPKLTYLQNAINETLRLYPPSPLLFPHEAYEDCVVGGFDVPRHTMLFINAWGIHRDPNTGPVRYKWFPLGKCMFIATSSHIDKKRVKRMEEPFWYGLALIIFTLLLKLSTTRQKHKKNLPPSPPSLPMIGHLHLVKQPIRRTLQALAQKFCKVLRLRWGSRRVLLVSSPSVAEELFTKHDIIFASRPRLLVGKHFAYDFTTVTLAPYGDLWRNLRRVMTLEVFSSARLAQFSSIRQGEVRLLLNQTMKSCAKSMTKVELKSKFTELSFNVMTMMAVGKSSGGSSHGLAGLMPDPKF
;
A
#
# COMPACT_ATOMS: atom_id res chain seq x y z
N MET A 1 -19.83 2.51 36.13
CA MET A 1 -18.59 1.75 35.86
C MET A 1 -18.32 0.89 37.08
N GLY A 2 -18.19 -0.43 36.94
CA GLY A 2 -18.09 -1.33 38.09
C GLY A 2 -16.64 -1.65 38.49
N GLU A 3 -16.44 -1.86 39.79
CA GLU A 3 -15.22 -2.39 40.41
C GLU A 3 -14.47 -3.51 39.64
N PRO A 4 -15.14 -4.46 38.93
CA PRO A 4 -14.45 -5.51 38.14
C PRO A 4 -13.45 -5.02 37.07
N PHE A 5 -13.58 -3.78 36.56
CA PHE A 5 -12.63 -3.22 35.61
C PHE A 5 -11.25 -2.97 36.26
N TRP A 6 -11.25 -2.40 37.46
CA TRP A 6 -10.03 -2.09 38.20
C TRP A 6 -9.29 -3.35 38.63
N TYR A 7 -10.01 -4.42 39.03
CA TYR A 7 -9.41 -5.72 39.34
C TYR A 7 -8.78 -6.40 38.11
N SER A 8 -9.40 -6.26 36.93
CA SER A 8 -8.87 -6.83 35.69
C SER A 8 -7.60 -6.11 35.23
N LEU A 9 -7.59 -4.77 35.33
CA LEU A 9 -6.41 -3.97 35.03
C LEU A 9 -5.28 -4.23 36.04
N ALA A 10 -5.60 -4.34 37.33
CA ALA A 10 -4.64 -4.69 38.37
C ALA A 10 -4.03 -6.08 38.17
N LEU A 11 -4.82 -7.08 37.73
CA LEU A 11 -4.33 -8.43 37.45
C LEU A 11 -3.42 -8.46 36.21
N ILE A 12 -3.71 -7.67 35.18
CA ILE A 12 -2.84 -7.50 34.01
C ILE A 12 -1.51 -6.87 34.42
N ILE A 13 -1.56 -5.78 35.18
CA ILE A 13 -0.36 -5.12 35.69
C ILE A 13 0.43 -6.07 36.59
N PHE A 14 -0.24 -6.79 37.49
CA PHE A 14 0.39 -7.75 38.40
C PHE A 14 1.04 -8.93 37.64
N THR A 15 0.37 -9.49 36.63
CA THR A 15 0.95 -10.58 35.81
C THR A 15 2.08 -10.11 34.91
N LEU A 16 2.02 -8.87 34.42
CA LEU A 16 3.12 -8.24 33.68
C LEU A 16 4.33 -8.01 34.61
N LEU A 17 4.09 -7.45 35.80
CA LEU A 17 5.10 -7.24 36.84
C LEU A 17 5.69 -8.58 37.30
N LEU A 18 4.88 -9.61 37.55
CA LEU A 18 5.34 -10.93 37.95
C LEU A 18 6.19 -11.59 36.86
N LYS A 19 5.82 -11.47 35.58
CA LYS A 19 6.66 -11.94 34.46
C LYS A 19 7.96 -11.15 34.35
N LEU A 20 7.95 -9.84 34.58
CA LEU A 20 9.16 -9.02 34.61
C LEU A 20 10.06 -9.39 35.80
N SER A 21 9.47 -9.70 36.96
CA SER A 21 10.17 -10.16 38.16
C SER A 21 10.76 -11.56 37.96
N ILE A 22 10.00 -12.50 37.40
CA ILE A 22 10.49 -13.86 37.10
C ILE A 22 11.55 -13.82 35.99
N ALA A 23 11.42 -12.94 34.99
CA ALA A 23 12.44 -12.73 33.97
C ALA A 23 13.74 -12.15 34.56
N LYS A 24 13.64 -11.29 35.58
CA LYS A 24 14.80 -10.82 36.37
C LYS A 24 15.42 -11.93 37.21
N ILE A 25 14.60 -12.82 37.79
CA ILE A 25 15.05 -13.93 38.65
C ILE A 25 15.64 -15.11 37.83
N THR A 26 15.22 -15.30 36.58
CA THR A 26 15.70 -16.38 35.70
C THR A 26 16.82 -15.96 34.75
N GLN A 27 17.22 -14.67 34.73
CA GLN A 27 18.47 -14.27 34.12
C GLN A 27 19.63 -14.82 34.95
N LYS A 28 20.34 -15.83 34.43
CA LYS A 28 21.72 -16.10 34.84
C LYS A 28 22.46 -14.75 34.90
N HIS A 29 23.30 -14.57 35.93
CA HIS A 29 24.25 -13.45 36.01
C HIS A 29 25.19 -13.50 34.80
N ASN A 30 24.73 -12.95 33.68
CA ASN A 30 25.53 -12.74 32.48
C ASN A 30 26.07 -11.31 32.58
N ASN A 31 27.35 -11.14 32.25
CA ASN A 31 27.99 -9.84 32.17
C ASN A 31 27.54 -9.14 30.87
N LEU A 32 26.25 -8.77 30.78
CA LEU A 32 25.68 -8.13 29.59
C LEU A 32 26.18 -6.68 29.47
N PRO A 33 26.30 -6.15 28.24
CA PRO A 33 26.62 -4.74 28.04
C PRO A 33 25.59 -3.81 28.72
N PRO A 34 25.99 -2.59 29.11
CA PRO A 34 25.09 -1.65 29.75
C PRO A 34 23.90 -1.32 28.84
N SER A 35 22.75 -1.03 29.45
CA SER A 35 21.51 -0.73 28.74
C SER A 35 20.82 0.48 29.37
N PRO A 36 20.32 1.44 28.58
CA PRO A 36 19.40 2.45 29.08
C PRO A 36 18.09 1.82 29.58
N PRO A 37 17.24 2.60 30.27
CA PRO A 37 15.91 2.14 30.68
C PRO A 37 15.04 1.77 29.48
N SER A 38 14.45 0.57 29.50
CA SER A 38 13.60 0.04 28.42
C SER A 38 12.12 0.00 28.83
N LEU A 39 11.22 0.29 27.90
CA LEU A 39 9.79 0.12 28.12
C LEU A 39 9.35 -1.33 27.83
N PRO A 40 8.33 -1.86 28.53
CA PRO A 40 7.78 -3.18 28.23
C PRO A 40 7.34 -3.28 26.77
N ILE A 41 7.52 -4.45 26.16
CA ILE A 41 7.12 -4.80 24.78
C ILE A 41 7.94 -4.08 23.70
N ILE A 42 7.98 -2.74 23.69
CA ILE A 42 8.64 -1.95 22.64
C ILE A 42 10.15 -1.76 22.86
N GLY A 43 10.64 -2.01 24.07
CA GLY A 43 12.03 -1.83 24.44
C GLY A 43 12.45 -0.36 24.31
N HIS A 44 13.48 -0.12 23.50
CA HIS A 44 14.13 1.17 23.29
C HIS A 44 13.68 1.88 22.01
N LEU A 45 12.72 1.34 21.25
CA LEU A 45 12.22 1.99 20.03
C LEU A 45 11.68 3.40 20.27
N HIS A 46 11.19 3.69 21.47
CA HIS A 46 10.73 5.02 21.89
C HIS A 46 11.85 6.06 22.00
N LEU A 47 13.11 5.62 22.15
CA LEU A 47 14.28 6.48 22.19
C LEU A 47 14.82 6.80 20.80
N VAL A 48 14.49 5.99 19.79
CA VAL A 48 15.04 6.12 18.43
C VAL A 48 14.32 7.24 17.69
N LYS A 49 15.05 8.33 17.41
CA LYS A 49 14.60 9.47 16.59
C LYS A 49 15.46 9.55 15.33
N GLN A 50 14.95 10.22 14.30
CA GLN A 50 15.73 10.50 13.09
C GLN A 50 16.51 11.82 13.26
N PRO A 51 17.78 11.89 12.81
CA PRO A 51 18.58 10.81 12.25
C PRO A 51 19.01 9.77 13.32
N ILE A 52 18.93 8.49 12.98
CA ILE A 52 19.12 7.38 13.94
C ILE A 52 20.52 7.37 14.53
N HIS A 53 21.57 7.53 13.71
CA HIS A 53 22.96 7.48 14.17
C HIS A 53 23.30 8.56 15.20
N ARG A 54 22.79 9.78 15.04
CA ARG A 54 22.97 10.85 16.05
C ARG A 54 22.26 10.52 17.36
N THR A 55 21.06 9.97 17.28
CA THR A 55 20.32 9.55 18.47
C THR A 55 21.03 8.42 19.22
N LEU A 56 21.56 7.44 18.47
CA LEU A 56 22.36 6.35 19.02
C LEU A 56 23.68 6.85 19.60
N GLN A 57 24.31 7.87 18.99
CA GLN A 57 25.50 8.52 19.54
C GLN A 57 25.20 9.22 20.87
N ALA A 58 24.12 10.00 20.96
CA ALA A 58 23.75 10.66 22.22
C ALA A 58 23.47 9.66 23.35
N LEU A 59 22.97 8.46 23.01
CA LEU A 59 22.85 7.36 23.98
C LEU A 59 24.23 6.80 24.35
N SER A 60 25.10 6.59 23.37
CA SER A 60 26.47 6.11 23.56
C SER A 60 27.29 7.03 24.47
N GLU A 61 27.21 8.34 24.29
CA GLU A 61 27.88 9.33 25.14
C GLU A 61 27.40 9.28 26.59
N LYS A 62 26.09 9.02 26.79
CA LYS A 62 25.48 9.00 28.12
C LYS A 62 25.71 7.70 28.89
N TYR A 63 25.69 6.56 28.21
CA TYR A 63 25.68 5.23 28.85
C TYR A 63 26.94 4.40 28.57
N GLY A 64 27.83 4.86 27.71
CA GLY A 64 29.09 4.21 27.33
C GLY A 64 29.14 3.77 25.86
N LYS A 65 30.35 3.56 25.34
CA LYS A 65 30.63 3.25 23.91
C LYS A 65 30.12 1.86 23.44
N VAL A 66 29.52 1.06 24.33
CA VAL A 66 28.91 -0.24 24.03
C VAL A 66 27.57 -0.33 24.74
N LEU A 67 26.48 -0.51 23.99
CA LEU A 67 25.14 -0.55 24.57
C LEU A 67 24.31 -1.72 24.06
N LEU A 68 23.70 -2.45 24.99
CA LEU A 68 22.69 -3.45 24.65
C LEU A 68 21.31 -2.80 24.60
N LEU A 69 20.80 -2.58 23.39
CA LEU A 69 19.45 -2.11 23.14
C LEU A 69 18.50 -3.28 22.85
N ARG A 70 17.22 -2.95 22.82
CA ARG A 70 16.10 -3.86 22.58
C ARG A 70 15.13 -3.17 21.64
N TRP A 71 15.02 -3.65 20.41
CA TRP A 71 14.12 -3.10 19.41
C TRP A 71 12.93 -4.06 19.26
N GLY A 72 11.84 -3.74 19.95
CA GLY A 72 10.73 -4.67 20.12
C GLY A 72 11.19 -5.95 20.82
N SER A 73 11.09 -7.09 20.13
CA SER A 73 11.54 -8.38 20.63
C SER A 73 13.00 -8.72 20.32
N ARG A 74 13.72 -7.90 19.53
CA ARG A 74 15.11 -8.18 19.13
C ARG A 74 16.12 -7.46 20.02
N ARG A 75 17.26 -8.09 20.28
CA ARG A 75 18.43 -7.47 20.91
C ARG A 75 19.27 -6.78 19.85
N ALA A 76 19.74 -5.57 20.14
CA ALA A 76 20.58 -4.78 19.25
C ALA A 76 21.76 -4.22 20.05
N LEU A 77 22.96 -4.72 19.78
CA LEU A 77 24.21 -4.23 20.33
C LEU A 77 24.70 -3.05 19.49
N LEU A 78 24.84 -1.89 20.11
CA LEU A 78 25.45 -0.70 19.53
C LEU A 78 26.90 -0.63 19.97
N VAL A 79 27.81 -0.39 19.03
CA VAL A 79 29.25 -0.23 19.29
C VAL A 79 29.72 1.06 18.62
N SER A 80 30.31 1.95 19.42
CA SER A 80 30.90 3.22 18.97
C SER A 80 32.40 3.33 19.33
N SER A 81 33.07 2.18 19.54
CA SER A 81 34.50 2.12 19.86
C SER A 81 35.29 1.45 18.72
N PRO A 82 36.41 2.04 18.26
CA PRO A 82 37.22 1.46 17.19
C PRO A 82 37.85 0.12 17.58
N SER A 83 38.37 -0.03 18.80
CA SER A 83 39.01 -1.27 19.26
C SER A 83 38.04 -2.45 19.35
N LEU A 84 36.77 -2.18 19.68
CA LEU A 84 35.75 -3.21 19.68
C LEU A 84 35.27 -3.52 18.27
N ALA A 85 35.14 -2.51 17.39
CA ALA A 85 34.85 -2.74 15.98
C ALA A 85 35.93 -3.64 15.34
N GLU A 86 37.20 -3.41 15.66
CA GLU A 86 38.31 -4.28 15.31
C GLU A 86 38.11 -5.71 15.83
N GLU A 87 37.82 -5.89 17.12
CA GLU A 87 37.59 -7.22 17.70
C GLU A 87 36.43 -7.97 17.00
N PHE A 88 35.34 -7.28 16.66
CA PHE A 88 34.22 -7.84 15.91
C PHE A 88 34.59 -8.25 14.49
N PHE A 89 35.41 -7.46 13.79
CA PHE A 89 35.75 -7.70 12.38
C PHE A 89 36.99 -8.55 12.16
N THR A 90 37.75 -8.87 13.22
CA THR A 90 38.92 -9.73 13.19
C THR A 90 38.67 -11.04 13.93
N LYS A 91 38.66 -11.01 15.26
CA LYS A 91 38.57 -12.19 16.13
C LYS A 91 37.20 -12.89 16.08
N HIS A 92 36.12 -12.12 15.89
CA HIS A 92 34.75 -12.64 15.84
C HIS A 92 34.09 -12.50 14.46
N ASP A 93 34.90 -12.37 13.41
CA ASP A 93 34.46 -12.07 12.05
C ASP A 93 33.43 -13.08 11.49
N ILE A 94 33.59 -14.38 11.80
CA ILE A 94 32.68 -15.47 11.41
C ILE A 94 31.38 -15.39 12.20
N ILE A 95 31.45 -15.17 13.52
CA ILE A 95 30.27 -15.16 14.40
C ILE A 95 29.31 -14.05 13.99
N PHE A 96 29.86 -12.89 13.63
CA PHE A 96 29.09 -11.74 13.17
C PHE A 96 28.98 -11.67 11.64
N ALA A 97 29.37 -12.71 10.90
CA ALA A 97 29.22 -12.71 9.45
C ALA A 97 27.75 -12.86 9.00
N ASN A 98 26.78 -13.10 9.88
CA ASN A 98 25.36 -13.17 9.48
C ASN A 98 24.68 -11.79 9.44
N ARG A 99 23.52 -11.73 8.76
CA ARG A 99 22.63 -10.57 8.75
C ARG A 99 21.32 -10.89 9.47
N PRO A 100 20.66 -9.89 10.09
CA PRO A 100 19.33 -10.08 10.63
C PRO A 100 18.33 -10.51 9.56
N ARG A 101 17.50 -11.51 9.86
CA ARG A 101 16.47 -12.00 8.94
C ARG A 101 15.25 -11.08 8.95
N PHE A 102 15.32 -10.01 8.16
CA PHE A 102 14.21 -9.07 7.92
C PHE A 102 13.38 -9.46 6.70
N LEU A 103 12.15 -8.95 6.62
CA LEU A 103 11.24 -9.17 5.48
C LEU A 103 11.83 -8.74 4.15
N ILE A 104 12.68 -7.70 4.14
CA ILE A 104 13.37 -7.28 2.93
C ILE A 104 14.26 -8.39 2.35
N GLY A 105 15.03 -9.09 3.19
CA GLY A 105 15.88 -10.19 2.72
C GLY A 105 15.06 -11.36 2.18
N LYS A 106 13.89 -11.59 2.77
CA LYS A 106 12.94 -12.61 2.31
C LYS A 106 12.33 -12.27 0.94
N HIS A 107 11.82 -11.04 0.78
CA HIS A 107 11.02 -10.67 -0.38
C HIS A 107 11.80 -9.99 -1.50
N LEU A 108 12.78 -9.14 -1.19
CA LEU A 108 13.62 -8.46 -2.18
C LEU A 108 15.00 -9.11 -2.35
N GLY A 109 15.41 -9.95 -1.41
CA GLY A 109 16.70 -10.65 -1.41
C GLY A 109 16.63 -12.09 -1.91
N TYR A 110 15.59 -12.45 -2.69
CA TYR A 110 15.35 -13.80 -3.21
C TYR A 110 15.40 -14.87 -2.10
N ASP A 111 14.59 -14.71 -1.06
CA ASP A 111 14.59 -15.59 0.13
C ASP A 111 15.98 -15.79 0.77
N PHE A 112 16.70 -14.69 0.98
CA PHE A 112 18.04 -14.68 1.58
C PHE A 112 19.12 -15.39 0.75
N THR A 113 19.03 -15.37 -0.59
CA THR A 113 20.07 -15.93 -1.46
C THR A 113 21.05 -14.88 -2.00
N THR A 114 20.74 -13.59 -1.90
CA THR A 114 21.64 -12.52 -2.36
C THR A 114 22.83 -12.26 -1.42
N VAL A 115 23.97 -11.81 -1.96
CA VAL A 115 25.24 -11.66 -1.21
C VAL A 115 25.16 -10.68 -0.02
N ILE A 116 24.25 -9.70 -0.07
CA ILE A 116 24.03 -8.76 1.04
C ILE A 116 23.45 -9.49 2.26
N VAL A 117 22.39 -10.29 2.08
CA VAL A 117 21.58 -10.85 3.19
C VAL A 117 21.77 -12.34 3.44
N ALA A 118 22.41 -13.08 2.52
CA ALA A 118 22.62 -14.51 2.66
C ALA A 118 23.40 -14.81 3.94
N PRO A 119 22.99 -15.83 4.74
CA PRO A 119 23.73 -16.24 5.92
C PRO A 119 25.12 -16.74 5.53
N TYR A 120 26.08 -16.59 6.45
CA TYR A 120 27.42 -17.10 6.29
C TYR A 120 27.40 -18.62 6.13
N GLY A 121 28.03 -19.11 5.06
CA GLY A 121 28.01 -20.50 4.63
C GLY A 121 28.54 -20.61 3.21
N ASP A 122 28.46 -21.79 2.60
CA ASP A 122 29.08 -22.06 1.29
C ASP A 122 28.49 -21.19 0.17
N LEU A 123 27.17 -20.99 0.16
CA LEU A 123 26.51 -20.08 -0.77
C LEU A 123 27.11 -18.67 -0.68
N TRP A 124 27.15 -18.09 0.51
CA TRP A 124 27.68 -16.74 0.69
C TRP A 124 29.16 -16.65 0.34
N ARG A 125 29.98 -17.64 0.71
CA ARG A 125 31.41 -17.66 0.37
C ARG A 125 31.61 -17.69 -1.14
N ASN A 126 30.82 -18.48 -1.88
CA ASN A 126 30.93 -18.49 -3.33
C ASN A 126 30.45 -17.17 -3.94
N LEU A 127 29.31 -16.63 -3.50
CA LEU A 127 28.85 -15.31 -3.93
C LEU A 127 29.92 -14.23 -3.69
N ARG A 128 30.56 -14.25 -2.52
CA ARG A 128 31.65 -13.32 -2.20
C ARG A 128 32.85 -13.51 -3.14
N ARG A 129 33.22 -14.76 -3.42
CA ARG A 129 34.31 -15.09 -4.35
C ARG A 129 34.03 -14.55 -5.76
N ILE A 130 32.82 -14.74 -6.29
CA ILE A 130 32.41 -14.22 -7.61
C ILE A 130 32.53 -12.70 -7.64
N MET A 131 31.96 -12.01 -6.64
CA MET A 131 32.01 -10.56 -6.55
C MET A 131 33.47 -10.06 -6.57
N THR A 132 34.35 -10.67 -5.78
CA THR A 132 35.76 -10.25 -5.70
C THR A 132 36.55 -10.57 -6.97
N LEU A 133 36.41 -11.77 -7.53
CA LEU A 133 37.27 -12.23 -8.64
C LEU A 133 36.73 -11.83 -10.02
N GLU A 134 35.44 -12.07 -10.25
CA GLU A 134 34.84 -11.94 -11.58
C GLU A 134 34.27 -10.55 -11.87
N LEU A 135 33.90 -9.79 -10.83
CA LEU A 135 33.25 -8.48 -10.98
C LEU A 135 34.17 -7.32 -10.57
N PHE A 136 34.73 -7.36 -9.37
CA PHE A 136 35.40 -6.20 -8.75
C PHE A 136 36.91 -6.32 -8.61
N SER A 137 37.56 -7.31 -9.24
CA SER A 137 39.02 -7.39 -9.24
C SER A 137 39.63 -6.22 -10.01
N ALA A 138 40.85 -5.82 -9.66
CA ALA A 138 41.52 -4.67 -10.27
C ALA A 138 41.61 -4.76 -11.81
N SER A 139 41.88 -5.97 -12.33
CA SER A 139 41.91 -6.25 -13.77
C SER A 139 40.54 -6.06 -14.43
N ARG A 140 39.46 -6.56 -13.82
CA ARG A 140 38.09 -6.39 -14.32
C ARG A 140 37.68 -4.93 -14.31
N LEU A 141 37.98 -4.22 -13.24
CA LEU A 141 37.69 -2.79 -13.15
C LEU A 141 38.45 -2.01 -14.23
N ALA A 142 39.71 -2.32 -14.51
CA ALA A 142 40.50 -1.68 -15.55
C ALA A 142 39.88 -1.86 -16.96
N GLN A 143 39.31 -3.03 -17.26
CA GLN A 143 38.61 -3.29 -18.53
C GLN A 143 37.39 -2.37 -18.74
N PHE A 144 36.73 -1.95 -17.66
CA PHE A 144 35.57 -1.05 -17.68
C PHE A 144 35.91 0.45 -17.54
N SER A 145 37.20 0.82 -17.57
CA SER A 145 37.63 2.22 -17.44
C SER A 145 37.04 3.12 -18.53
N SER A 146 36.96 2.63 -19.77
CA SER A 146 36.37 3.37 -20.90
C SER A 146 34.89 3.70 -20.69
N ILE A 147 34.13 2.81 -20.05
CA ILE A 147 32.72 3.04 -19.71
C ILE A 147 32.62 4.17 -18.68
N ARG A 148 33.36 4.09 -17.58
CA ARG A 148 33.34 5.14 -16.54
C ARG A 148 33.74 6.50 -17.11
N GLN A 149 34.82 6.54 -17.89
CA GLN A 149 35.27 7.77 -18.55
C GLN A 149 34.23 8.31 -19.54
N GLY A 150 33.55 7.42 -20.27
CA GLY A 150 32.49 7.75 -21.21
C GLY A 150 31.27 8.38 -20.51
N GLU A 151 30.77 7.77 -19.44
CA GLU A 151 29.61 8.30 -18.71
C GLU A 151 29.93 9.62 -18.00
N VAL A 152 31.13 9.76 -17.39
CA VAL A 152 31.53 11.05 -16.81
C VAL A 152 31.64 12.12 -17.89
N ARG A 153 32.19 11.80 -19.07
CA ARG A 153 32.23 12.74 -20.21
C ARG A 153 30.84 13.16 -20.65
N LEU A 154 29.87 12.24 -20.69
CA LEU A 154 28.48 12.58 -21.04
C LEU A 154 27.83 13.49 -20.00
N LEU A 155 28.09 13.26 -18.71
CA LEU A 155 27.65 14.17 -17.64
C LEU A 155 28.22 15.58 -17.87
N LEU A 156 29.52 15.72 -18.13
CA LEU A 156 30.13 17.02 -18.41
C LEU A 156 29.48 17.69 -19.62
N GLN A 157 29.23 16.95 -20.70
CA GLN A 157 28.58 17.49 -21.90
C GLN A 157 27.16 17.98 -21.61
N GLU A 158 26.40 17.26 -20.78
CA GLU A 158 25.06 17.66 -20.36
C GLU A 158 25.08 18.93 -19.50
N ILE A 159 26.02 19.03 -18.56
CA ILE A 159 26.25 20.24 -17.76
C ILE A 159 26.63 21.41 -18.69
N MET A 160 27.60 21.23 -19.58
CA MET A 160 28.03 22.25 -20.54
C MET A 160 26.89 22.74 -21.43
N LYS A 161 26.02 21.84 -21.92
CA LYS A 161 24.83 22.22 -22.70
C LYS A 161 23.83 23.05 -21.89
N SER A 162 23.78 22.82 -20.58
CA SER A 162 22.90 23.56 -19.68
C SER A 162 23.44 24.95 -19.36
N CYS A 163 24.75 25.17 -19.49
CA CYS A 163 25.40 26.47 -19.31
C CYS A 163 25.06 27.44 -20.45
N THR A 164 23.86 28.02 -20.43
CA THR A 164 23.40 29.00 -21.43
C THR A 164 23.83 30.44 -21.10
N GLU A 165 24.15 30.71 -19.84
CA GLU A 165 24.56 32.01 -19.31
C GLU A 165 25.92 31.88 -18.62
N SER A 166 26.55 33.02 -18.29
CA SER A 166 27.85 33.03 -17.59
C SER A 166 27.79 32.30 -16.25
N MET A 167 26.64 32.32 -15.56
CA MET A 167 26.39 31.58 -14.32
C MET A 167 25.07 30.83 -14.42
N THR A 168 25.12 29.50 -14.32
CA THR A 168 23.93 28.64 -14.46
C THR A 168 23.70 27.82 -13.20
N LYS A 169 22.49 27.86 -12.66
CA LYS A 169 22.08 27.03 -11.51
C LYS A 169 21.83 25.59 -11.96
N ILE A 170 22.48 24.62 -11.31
CA ILE A 170 22.38 23.19 -11.64
C ILE A 170 22.06 22.37 -10.40
N GLU A 171 21.14 21.40 -10.54
CA GLU A 171 20.84 20.41 -9.50
C GLU A 171 21.75 19.19 -9.70
N LEU A 172 22.67 18.95 -8.76
CA LEU A 172 23.75 17.98 -8.92
C LEU A 172 23.38 16.57 -8.43
N MET A 173 22.52 16.42 -7.42
CA MET A 173 22.27 15.11 -6.81
C MET A 173 21.53 14.16 -7.75
N SER A 174 20.57 14.66 -8.53
CA SER A 174 19.96 13.85 -9.58
C SER A 174 21.03 13.42 -10.57
N LYS A 175 21.84 14.34 -11.09
CA LYS A 175 22.90 14.06 -12.08
C LYS A 175 23.91 13.01 -11.59
N PHE A 176 24.32 13.06 -10.32
CA PHE A 176 25.24 12.05 -9.76
C PHE A 176 24.59 10.68 -9.58
N THR A 177 23.28 10.65 -9.28
CA THR A 177 22.49 9.41 -9.24
C THR A 177 22.39 8.81 -10.65
N GLU A 178 22.11 9.63 -11.66
CA GLU A 178 22.04 9.22 -13.06
C GLU A 178 23.39 8.69 -13.57
N LEU A 179 24.48 9.40 -13.27
CA LEU A 179 25.85 8.99 -13.59
C LEU A 179 26.15 7.62 -12.98
N SER A 180 25.96 7.47 -11.67
CA SER A 180 26.29 6.23 -10.96
C SER A 180 25.46 5.07 -11.48
N PHE A 181 24.17 5.30 -11.75
CA PHE A 181 23.27 4.29 -12.29
C PHE A 181 23.72 3.83 -13.68
N ASN A 182 23.95 4.78 -14.60
CA ASN A 182 24.37 4.49 -15.96
C ASN A 182 25.73 3.78 -16.00
N VAL A 183 26.68 4.18 -15.15
CA VAL A 183 27.98 3.48 -15.05
C VAL A 183 27.78 2.01 -14.70
N ILE A 184 26.97 1.72 -13.69
CA ILE A 184 26.71 0.34 -13.28
C ILE A 184 25.98 -0.43 -14.38
N THR A 185 24.91 0.12 -14.95
CA THR A 185 24.12 -0.61 -15.96
C THR A 185 24.92 -0.84 -17.24
N MET A 186 25.77 0.10 -17.64
CA MET A 186 26.66 -0.05 -18.79
C MET A 186 27.74 -1.11 -18.54
N MET A 187 28.29 -1.21 -17.33
CA MET A 187 29.25 -2.24 -16.96
C MET A 187 28.61 -3.64 -16.86
N VAL A 188 27.38 -3.71 -16.33
CA VAL A 188 26.70 -4.98 -16.07
C VAL A 188 26.03 -5.54 -17.31
N VAL A 189 25.23 -4.73 -18.02
CA VAL A 189 24.40 -5.18 -19.14
C VAL A 189 24.58 -4.35 -20.42
N GLY A 190 25.45 -3.33 -20.40
CA GLY A 190 25.76 -2.56 -21.61
C GLY A 190 24.64 -1.63 -22.07
N LYS A 191 23.67 -1.33 -21.17
CA LYS A 191 22.51 -0.48 -21.44
C LYS A 191 22.52 0.79 -20.60
N ARG A 192 22.03 1.87 -21.21
CA ARG A 192 21.82 3.18 -20.58
C ARG A 192 20.33 3.43 -20.38
N PHE A 193 19.97 4.01 -19.24
CA PHE A 193 18.57 4.30 -18.89
C PHE A 193 18.31 5.76 -18.51
N HIS A 194 19.33 6.63 -18.50
CA HIS A 194 19.18 8.08 -18.34
C HIS A 194 19.86 8.85 -19.47
N GLY A 195 19.37 10.07 -19.75
CA GLY A 195 19.91 11.00 -20.74
C GLY A 195 19.30 10.87 -22.14
N GLU A 196 19.74 11.73 -23.07
CA GLU A 196 19.21 11.82 -24.45
C GLU A 196 19.48 10.57 -25.31
N ASN A 197 20.50 9.80 -24.95
CA ASN A 197 20.96 8.62 -25.71
C ASN A 197 20.34 7.30 -25.20
N VAL A 198 19.10 7.35 -24.71
CA VAL A 198 18.35 6.18 -24.27
C VAL A 198 17.60 5.59 -25.46
N LEU A 199 17.79 4.29 -25.72
CA LEU A 199 17.17 3.60 -26.85
C LEU A 199 15.67 3.36 -26.65
N ASP A 200 15.24 3.11 -25.41
CA ASP A 200 13.83 2.92 -25.04
C ASP A 200 13.47 3.78 -23.81
N ALA A 201 12.79 4.89 -24.08
CA ALA A 201 12.41 5.86 -23.06
C ALA A 201 11.30 5.36 -22.11
N GLU A 202 10.45 4.45 -22.55
CA GLU A 202 9.36 3.91 -21.73
C GLU A 202 9.87 2.82 -20.78
N GLU A 203 10.71 1.92 -21.29
CA GLU A 203 11.44 0.92 -20.49
C GLU A 203 12.27 1.61 -19.40
N ALA A 204 13.05 2.63 -19.79
CA ALA A 204 13.86 3.42 -18.87
C ALA A 204 13.04 4.06 -17.74
N LYS A 205 11.92 4.72 -18.06
CA LYS A 205 11.03 5.33 -17.04
C LYS A 205 10.49 4.29 -16.06
N ASN A 206 10.10 3.13 -16.55
CA ASN A 206 9.58 2.04 -15.72
C ASN A 206 10.66 1.49 -14.78
N ILE A 207 11.88 1.28 -15.27
CA ILE A 207 13.01 0.78 -14.48
C ILE A 207 13.41 1.79 -13.41
N GLN A 208 13.59 3.05 -13.78
CA GLN A 208 13.90 4.12 -12.84
C GLN A 208 12.88 4.18 -11.69
N LYS A 209 11.60 4.01 -12.00
CA LYS A 209 10.54 3.99 -10.99
C LYS A 209 10.66 2.77 -10.08
N VAL A 210 10.86 1.58 -10.64
CA VAL A 210 11.00 0.34 -9.88
C VAL A 210 12.21 0.40 -8.93
N ILE A 211 13.33 0.96 -9.38
CA ILE A 211 14.55 1.07 -8.58
C ILE A 211 14.37 2.10 -7.46
N ARG A 212 13.78 3.26 -7.76
CA ARG A 212 13.40 4.26 -6.74
C ARG A 212 12.49 3.65 -5.68
N ASP A 213 11.42 2.98 -6.10
CA ASP A 213 10.50 2.29 -5.19
C ASP A 213 11.22 1.23 -4.32
N GLY A 214 12.26 0.56 -4.86
CA GLY A 214 13.09 -0.41 -4.15
C GLY A 214 13.96 0.21 -3.09
N VAL A 215 14.65 1.31 -3.39
CA VAL A 215 15.47 2.06 -2.42
C VAL A 215 14.59 2.57 -1.28
N ASP A 216 13.45 3.18 -1.61
CA ASP A 216 12.50 3.72 -0.61
C ASP A 216 11.98 2.64 0.35
N ILE A 217 11.62 1.47 -0.18
CA ILE A 217 11.15 0.34 0.64
C ILE A 217 12.29 -0.24 1.46
N SER A 218 13.52 -0.20 0.96
CA SER A 218 14.69 -0.74 1.66
C SER A 218 15.09 0.07 2.90
N GLY A 219 14.86 1.39 2.88
CA GLY A 219 15.05 2.26 4.03
C GLY A 219 13.87 2.28 5.02
N ALA A 220 12.71 1.71 4.67
CA ALA A 220 11.50 1.80 5.49
C ALA A 220 11.55 0.85 6.71
N THR A 221 11.38 1.39 7.92
CA THR A 221 11.20 0.57 9.13
C THR A 221 9.89 -0.22 9.08
N ASN A 222 9.99 -1.53 9.08
CA ASN A 222 8.84 -2.43 9.18
C ASN A 222 8.65 -2.92 10.63
N LEU A 223 7.47 -2.67 11.19
CA LEU A 223 7.12 -3.12 12.55
C LEU A 223 7.16 -4.64 12.68
N GLY A 224 6.84 -5.39 11.61
CA GLY A 224 6.87 -6.85 11.62
C GLY A 224 8.26 -7.42 11.91
N ASP A 225 9.33 -6.71 11.56
CA ASP A 225 10.71 -7.16 11.80
C ASP A 225 11.10 -7.08 13.28
N PHE A 226 10.52 -6.14 14.03
CA PHE A 226 10.75 -5.95 15.47
C PHE A 226 9.69 -6.61 16.35
N PHE A 227 8.51 -6.89 15.80
CA PHE A 227 7.39 -7.51 16.50
C PHE A 227 6.85 -8.70 15.66
N PRO A 228 7.46 -9.89 15.76
CA PRO A 228 7.07 -11.04 14.94
C PRO A 228 5.58 -11.44 15.08
N PHE A 229 4.97 -11.21 16.24
CA PHE A 229 3.55 -11.45 16.46
C PHE A 229 2.62 -10.48 15.71
N LEU A 230 3.14 -9.36 15.17
CA LEU A 230 2.40 -8.43 14.32
C LEU A 230 2.60 -8.73 12.82
N GLN A 231 3.56 -9.58 12.46
CA GLN A 231 3.94 -9.84 11.07
C GLN A 231 2.77 -10.38 10.23
N TRP A 232 1.90 -11.20 10.82
CA TRP A 232 0.73 -11.75 10.13
C TRP A 232 -0.31 -10.70 9.71
N MET A 233 -0.27 -9.49 10.28
CA MET A 233 -1.24 -8.43 9.98
C MET A 233 -0.81 -7.49 8.86
N ASP A 234 0.49 -7.43 8.50
CA ASP A 234 1.03 -6.44 7.53
C ASP A 234 0.45 -5.02 7.75
N ILE A 235 0.56 -4.50 8.99
CA ILE A 235 -0.14 -3.30 9.47
C ILE A 235 0.07 -2.08 8.54
N THR A 236 1.28 -1.94 8.01
CA THR A 236 1.69 -0.82 7.15
C THR A 236 1.54 -1.14 5.66
N GLY A 237 1.17 -2.37 5.28
CA GLY A 237 1.09 -2.81 3.88
C GLY A 237 2.45 -2.95 3.19
N ILE A 238 3.55 -2.86 3.94
CA ILE A 238 4.92 -2.87 3.41
C ILE A 238 5.25 -4.23 2.81
N GLU A 239 4.82 -5.35 3.43
CA GLU A 239 5.11 -6.68 2.92
C GLU A 239 4.48 -6.91 1.55
N LYS A 240 3.20 -6.52 1.38
CA LYS A 240 2.54 -6.55 0.06
C LYS A 240 3.15 -5.59 -0.94
N LYS A 241 3.70 -4.45 -0.51
CA LYS A 241 4.43 -3.53 -1.41
C LYS A 241 5.74 -4.20 -1.89
N MET A 242 6.50 -4.82 -0.98
CA MET A 242 7.72 -5.58 -1.30
C MET A 242 7.46 -6.69 -2.32
N MET A 243 6.44 -7.54 -2.10
CA MET A 243 6.14 -8.64 -3.04
C MET A 243 5.77 -8.14 -4.44
N ARG A 244 4.96 -7.08 -4.53
CA ARG A 244 4.58 -6.49 -5.83
C ARG A 244 5.77 -5.85 -6.53
N LEU A 245 6.64 -5.20 -5.77
CA LEU A 245 7.85 -4.61 -6.32
C LEU A 245 8.81 -5.70 -6.81
N MET A 246 9.02 -6.75 -6.03
CA MET A 246 9.87 -7.87 -6.41
C MET A 246 9.41 -8.51 -7.71
N ALA A 247 8.11 -8.71 -7.90
CA ALA A 247 7.59 -9.28 -9.15
C ALA A 247 7.96 -8.43 -10.37
N LYS A 248 7.96 -7.10 -10.25
CA LYS A 248 8.38 -6.20 -11.33
C LYS A 248 9.89 -6.23 -11.54
N MET A 249 10.66 -6.19 -10.46
CA MET A 249 12.12 -6.26 -10.52
C MET A 249 12.59 -7.58 -11.12
N ASP A 250 11.97 -8.69 -10.74
CA ASP A 250 12.30 -10.02 -11.24
C ASP A 250 12.07 -10.14 -12.74
N SER A 251 10.91 -9.67 -13.21
CA SER A 251 10.60 -9.63 -14.65
C SER A 251 11.60 -8.78 -15.43
N PHE A 252 12.00 -7.64 -14.88
CA PHE A 252 13.00 -6.76 -15.49
C PHE A 252 14.38 -7.44 -15.57
N LEU A 253 14.86 -7.97 -14.45
CA LEU A 253 16.15 -8.64 -14.37
C LEU A 253 16.19 -9.89 -15.27
N GLN A 254 15.07 -10.60 -15.38
CA GLN A 254 14.94 -11.73 -16.30
C GLN A 254 15.07 -11.26 -17.76
N GLY A 255 14.39 -10.19 -18.15
CA GLY A 255 14.52 -9.60 -19.48
C GLY A 255 15.96 -9.25 -19.84
N LEU A 256 16.71 -8.65 -18.92
CA LEU A 256 18.14 -8.35 -19.11
C LEU A 256 19.00 -9.60 -19.32
N VAL A 257 18.73 -10.66 -18.57
CA VAL A 257 19.45 -11.94 -18.68
C VAL A 257 19.16 -12.61 -20.03
N ASP A 258 17.88 -12.68 -20.41
CA ASP A 258 17.44 -13.38 -21.62
C ASP A 258 17.90 -12.65 -22.89
N GLU A 259 17.75 -11.33 -22.95
CA GLU A 259 18.25 -10.51 -24.06
C GLU A 259 19.76 -10.67 -24.24
N ARG A 260 20.51 -10.76 -23.14
CA ARG A 260 21.96 -10.94 -23.23
C ARG A 260 22.32 -12.33 -23.75
N ARG A 261 21.60 -13.38 -23.33
CA ARG A 261 21.77 -14.73 -23.88
C ARG A 261 21.48 -14.77 -25.38
N GLU A 262 20.42 -14.11 -25.83
CA GLU A 262 20.07 -14.00 -27.25
C GLU A 262 21.18 -13.29 -28.04
N THR A 263 21.75 -12.22 -27.48
CA THR A 263 22.88 -11.51 -28.08
C THR A 263 24.12 -12.41 -28.22
N LEU A 264 24.42 -13.22 -27.21
CA LEU A 264 25.57 -14.14 -27.24
C LEU A 264 25.34 -15.28 -28.25
N SER A 265 24.12 -15.83 -28.33
CA SER A 265 23.80 -16.94 -29.25
C SER A 265 23.77 -16.51 -30.71
N ALA A 266 23.25 -15.31 -31.02
CA ALA A 266 23.21 -14.77 -32.39
C ALA A 266 24.61 -14.53 -32.99
N ASN A 267 25.61 -14.24 -32.14
CA ASN A 267 26.96 -13.93 -32.60
C ASN A 267 27.86 -15.16 -32.82
N CYS A 268 27.44 -16.37 -32.40
CA CYS A 268 28.18 -17.62 -32.66
C CYS A 268 28.26 -18.02 -34.16
N GLY A 269 27.53 -17.33 -35.06
CA GLY A 269 27.46 -17.63 -36.50
C GLY A 269 27.95 -16.53 -37.45
N SER A 270 28.45 -15.38 -36.96
CA SER A 270 28.86 -14.26 -37.83
C SER A 270 30.31 -13.83 -37.60
N ASN A 271 31.07 -13.66 -38.69
CA ASN A 271 32.45 -13.19 -38.67
C ASN A 271 32.53 -11.76 -38.10
N GLY A 272 33.08 -11.61 -36.89
CA GLY A 272 34.03 -10.53 -36.60
C GLY A 272 33.53 -9.22 -35.98
N LYS A 273 32.40 -9.16 -35.27
CA LYS A 273 32.17 -8.05 -34.31
C LYS A 273 32.54 -8.50 -32.90
N GLU A 274 33.61 -7.93 -32.36
CA GLU A 274 34.10 -8.16 -31.00
C GLU A 274 32.99 -7.80 -29.99
N VAL A 275 32.32 -8.81 -29.42
CA VAL A 275 31.31 -8.59 -28.39
C VAL A 275 32.01 -8.04 -27.16
N LYS A 276 31.69 -6.80 -26.76
CA LYS A 276 32.18 -6.22 -25.51
C LYS A 276 31.83 -7.18 -24.36
N LYS A 277 32.86 -7.63 -23.64
CA LYS A 277 32.73 -8.53 -22.49
C LYS A 277 32.22 -7.77 -21.27
N LEU A 278 30.97 -8.01 -20.92
CA LEU A 278 30.25 -7.40 -19.80
C LEU A 278 30.34 -8.27 -18.55
N MET A 279 29.97 -7.72 -17.40
CA MET A 279 29.96 -8.51 -16.15
C MET A 279 28.98 -9.68 -16.20
N ILE A 280 27.80 -9.48 -16.79
CA ILE A 280 26.81 -10.54 -16.97
C ILE A 280 27.33 -11.70 -17.81
N ASP A 281 28.23 -11.46 -18.76
CA ASP A 281 28.80 -12.51 -19.62
C ASP A 281 29.64 -13.49 -18.81
N ASN A 282 30.39 -12.98 -17.82
CA ASN A 282 31.15 -13.83 -16.91
C ASN A 282 30.20 -14.69 -16.05
N LEU A 283 29.08 -14.13 -15.62
CA LEU A 283 28.08 -14.86 -14.83
C LEU A 283 27.39 -15.95 -15.65
N LEU A 284 27.06 -15.64 -16.92
CA LEU A 284 26.48 -16.61 -17.86
C LEU A 284 27.48 -17.73 -18.21
N ALA A 285 28.76 -17.40 -18.42
CA ALA A 285 29.80 -18.40 -18.64
C ALA A 285 29.97 -19.34 -17.43
N LEU A 286 29.91 -18.81 -16.20
CA LEU A 286 29.90 -19.63 -14.98
C LEU A 286 28.67 -20.55 -14.94
N GLN A 287 27.50 -20.06 -15.35
CA GLN A 287 26.27 -20.85 -15.44
C GLN A 287 26.36 -22.00 -16.45
N GLU A 288 27.08 -21.85 -17.56
CA GLU A 288 27.32 -22.96 -18.47
C GLU A 288 28.15 -24.08 -17.82
N THR A 289 29.10 -23.71 -16.95
CA THR A 289 29.97 -24.68 -16.26
C THR A 289 29.30 -25.37 -15.07
N GLU A 290 28.53 -24.63 -14.26
CA GLU A 290 27.85 -25.17 -13.07
C GLU A 290 26.39 -24.65 -12.97
N PRO A 291 25.49 -25.10 -13.86
CA PRO A 291 24.14 -24.54 -13.98
C PRO A 291 23.27 -24.73 -12.74
N MET A 292 23.55 -25.78 -11.95
CA MET A 292 22.84 -26.05 -10.69
C MET A 292 23.20 -25.05 -9.58
N PHE A 293 24.37 -24.43 -9.66
CA PHE A 293 24.81 -23.44 -8.66
C PHE A 293 24.49 -22.02 -9.12
N TYR A 294 24.82 -21.67 -10.36
CA TYR A 294 24.60 -20.34 -10.92
C TYR A 294 23.25 -20.26 -11.62
N THR A 295 22.17 -20.39 -10.84
CA THR A 295 20.80 -20.25 -11.36
C THR A 295 20.51 -18.80 -11.78
N ASP A 296 19.48 -18.61 -12.60
CA ASP A 296 19.00 -17.27 -12.98
C ASP A 296 18.70 -16.42 -11.74
N GLU A 297 18.16 -17.02 -10.69
CA GLU A 297 17.90 -16.33 -9.42
C GLU A 297 19.19 -15.77 -8.80
N ILE A 298 20.28 -16.54 -8.80
CA ILE A 298 21.58 -16.10 -8.29
C ILE A 298 22.17 -14.99 -9.17
N ILE A 299 22.12 -15.13 -10.50
CA ILE A 299 22.61 -14.12 -11.43
C ILE A 299 21.82 -12.81 -11.27
N LYS A 300 20.49 -12.87 -11.31
CA LYS A 300 19.61 -11.72 -11.09
C LYS A 300 19.84 -11.10 -9.72
N GLY A 301 20.03 -11.92 -8.68
CA GLY A 301 20.35 -11.47 -7.33
C GLY A 301 21.67 -10.71 -7.24
N ILE A 302 22.71 -11.14 -7.95
CA ILE A 302 23.99 -10.42 -8.04
C ILE A 302 23.80 -9.09 -8.76
N ILE A 303 23.17 -9.09 -9.93
CA ILE A 303 22.89 -7.88 -10.71
C ILE A 303 22.11 -6.86 -9.87
N LEU A 304 21.06 -7.32 -9.19
CA LEU A 304 20.25 -6.50 -8.31
C LEU A 304 21.07 -5.81 -7.22
N VAL A 305 21.93 -6.57 -6.53
CA VAL A 305 22.80 -6.03 -5.48
C VAL A 305 23.75 -4.98 -6.04
N VAL A 306 24.37 -5.24 -7.19
CA VAL A 306 25.32 -4.32 -7.81
C VAL A 306 24.63 -3.02 -8.25
N LEU A 307 23.43 -3.12 -8.84
CA LEU A 307 22.62 -1.96 -9.23
C LEU A 307 22.23 -1.09 -8.04
N GLY A 308 21.68 -1.69 -6.98
CA GLY A 308 21.22 -0.96 -5.81
C GLY A 308 22.37 -0.35 -5.00
N ALA A 309 23.35 -1.18 -4.60
CA ALA A 309 24.41 -0.75 -3.70
C ALA A 309 25.45 0.17 -4.37
N GLY A 310 25.70 0.00 -5.67
CA GLY A 310 26.70 0.79 -6.41
C GLY A 310 26.22 2.18 -6.81
N THR A 311 24.91 2.39 -6.92
CA THR A 311 24.32 3.65 -7.41
C THR A 311 24.25 4.72 -6.32
N ASP A 312 23.48 4.46 -5.26
CA ASP A 312 23.11 5.48 -4.26
C ASP A 312 24.31 5.93 -3.41
N THR A 313 25.18 4.98 -3.03
CA THR A 313 26.36 5.25 -2.18
C THR A 313 27.39 6.13 -2.87
N SER A 314 27.70 5.86 -4.14
CA SER A 314 28.65 6.64 -4.94
C SER A 314 28.09 8.04 -5.20
N ALA A 315 26.83 8.15 -5.62
CA ALA A 315 26.17 9.42 -5.88
C ALA A 315 26.14 10.32 -4.64
N THR A 316 25.76 9.75 -3.48
CA THR A 316 25.74 10.46 -2.20
C THR A 316 27.13 10.96 -1.80
N THR A 317 28.18 10.16 -2.03
CA THR A 317 29.55 10.58 -1.70
C THR A 317 30.04 11.73 -2.59
N ILE A 318 29.78 11.66 -3.91
CA ILE A 318 30.13 12.75 -4.85
C ILE A 318 29.38 14.03 -4.44
N GLY A 319 28.10 13.91 -4.08
CA GLY A 319 27.28 15.00 -3.58
C GLY A 319 27.86 15.70 -2.35
N TRP A 320 28.17 14.92 -1.30
CA TRP A 320 28.77 15.46 -0.08
C TRP A 320 30.14 16.09 -0.32
N ALA A 321 30.98 15.48 -1.17
CA ALA A 321 32.28 16.04 -1.50
C ALA A 321 32.15 17.40 -2.22
N MET A 322 31.24 17.52 -3.20
CA MET A 322 30.99 18.81 -3.86
C MET A 322 30.45 19.86 -2.90
N ALA A 323 29.51 19.49 -2.01
CA ALA A 323 28.97 20.42 -1.01
C ALA A 323 30.06 20.91 -0.03
N LEU A 324 30.93 20.01 0.44
CA LEU A 324 32.07 20.36 1.28
C LEU A 324 33.04 21.30 0.56
N LEU A 325 33.45 20.96 -0.66
CA LEU A 325 34.36 21.80 -1.43
C LEU A 325 33.77 23.18 -1.76
N LEU A 326 32.46 23.29 -1.95
CA LEU A 326 31.78 24.58 -2.15
C LEU A 326 31.77 25.44 -0.88
N ASN A 327 31.69 24.83 0.29
CA ASN A 327 31.80 25.53 1.57
C ASN A 327 33.26 25.82 1.98
N HIS A 328 34.22 25.18 1.30
CA HIS A 328 35.66 25.27 1.54
C HIS A 328 36.41 25.56 0.22
N PRO A 329 36.25 26.76 -0.38
CA PRO A 329 36.81 27.08 -1.68
C PRO A 329 38.34 26.98 -1.74
N GLU A 330 39.04 27.22 -0.63
CA GLU A 330 40.48 27.00 -0.48
C GLU A 330 40.88 25.55 -0.75
N GLU A 331 40.06 24.60 -0.31
CA GLU A 331 40.27 23.16 -0.51
C GLU A 331 40.00 22.78 -1.97
N MET A 332 38.96 23.38 -2.58
CA MET A 332 38.70 23.21 -4.00
C MET A 332 39.85 23.73 -4.87
N GLN A 333 40.47 24.85 -4.50
CA GLN A 333 41.63 25.40 -5.20
C GLN A 333 42.86 24.49 -5.08
N LYS A 334 43.11 23.88 -3.92
CA LYS A 334 44.21 22.91 -3.76
C LYS A 334 44.02 21.68 -4.65
N VAL A 335 42.80 21.14 -4.74
CA VAL A 335 42.50 20.03 -5.66
C VAL A 335 42.74 20.45 -7.11
N ARG A 336 42.30 21.65 -7.51
CA ARG A 336 42.54 22.18 -8.86
C ARG A 336 44.04 22.31 -9.15
N ALA A 337 44.79 22.93 -8.25
CA ALA A 337 46.25 23.08 -8.38
C ALA A 337 46.98 21.74 -8.45
N GLU A 338 46.53 20.73 -7.70
CA GLU A 338 47.06 19.37 -7.80
C GLU A 338 46.82 18.76 -9.20
N ILE A 339 45.60 18.89 -9.73
CA ILE A 339 45.25 18.40 -11.08
C ILE A 339 46.10 19.11 -12.14
N GLU A 340 46.19 20.44 -12.09
CA GLU A 340 47.01 21.24 -13.02
C GLU A 340 48.48 20.81 -12.97
N THR A 341 49.03 20.60 -11.78
CA THR A 341 50.44 20.22 -11.59
C THR A 341 50.73 18.79 -12.06
N LYS A 342 49.85 17.83 -11.76
CA LYS A 342 50.12 16.38 -11.98
C LYS A 342 49.61 15.87 -13.33
N VAL A 343 48.60 16.51 -13.91
CA VAL A 343 47.94 16.10 -15.16
C VAL A 343 48.23 17.10 -16.28
N GLY A 344 48.29 18.39 -15.95
CA GLY A 344 48.41 19.49 -16.91
C GLY A 344 47.06 19.97 -17.46
N GLU A 345 47.06 21.16 -18.06
CA GLU A 345 45.85 21.79 -18.63
C GLU A 345 45.50 21.29 -20.04
N LYS A 346 46.47 20.69 -20.75
CA LYS A 346 46.33 20.35 -22.17
C LYS A 346 45.45 19.13 -22.45
N ARG A 347 45.06 18.38 -21.43
CA ARG A 347 44.20 17.19 -21.57
C ARG A 347 43.29 17.02 -20.36
N ALA A 348 42.16 16.34 -20.58
CA ALA A 348 41.28 15.94 -19.49
C ALA A 348 41.95 14.89 -18.59
N LEU A 349 41.61 14.92 -17.31
CA LEU A 349 41.92 13.89 -16.33
C LEU A 349 41.48 12.52 -16.84
N GLU A 350 42.33 11.50 -16.70
CA GLU A 350 41.97 10.11 -16.97
C GLU A 350 42.05 9.28 -15.69
N GLU A 351 41.39 8.12 -15.68
CA GLU A 351 41.35 7.27 -14.48
C GLU A 351 42.75 6.80 -14.04
N GLN A 352 43.68 6.66 -14.97
CA GLN A 352 45.07 6.28 -14.70
C GLN A 352 45.87 7.36 -13.96
N ASP A 353 45.39 8.60 -13.91
CA ASP A 353 46.04 9.68 -13.18
C ASP A 353 45.63 9.73 -11.70
N LEU A 354 44.51 9.11 -11.32
CA LEU A 354 44.00 9.14 -9.94
C LEU A 354 45.04 8.76 -8.87
N PRO A 355 45.91 7.74 -9.06
CA PRO A 355 46.94 7.42 -8.07
C PRO A 355 47.96 8.54 -7.81
N LYS A 356 48.07 9.55 -8.69
CA LYS A 356 48.96 10.71 -8.53
C LYS A 356 48.29 11.87 -7.77
N LEU A 357 46.97 11.82 -7.58
CA LEU A 357 46.17 12.89 -6.98
C LEU A 357 45.88 12.57 -5.51
N SER A 358 46.92 12.67 -4.69
CA SER A 358 46.88 12.41 -3.25
C SER A 358 45.90 13.32 -2.51
N TYR A 359 45.83 14.61 -2.88
CA TYR A 359 44.99 15.59 -2.22
C TYR A 359 43.51 15.36 -2.53
N LEU A 360 43.19 15.05 -3.79
CA LEU A 360 41.83 14.62 -4.14
C LEU A 360 41.42 13.36 -3.35
N GLN A 361 42.33 12.41 -3.17
CA GLN A 361 42.04 11.21 -2.36
C GLN A 361 41.83 11.56 -0.88
N ASN A 362 42.58 12.52 -0.35
CA ASN A 362 42.42 13.04 1.01
C ASN A 362 41.04 13.71 1.20
N VAL A 363 40.61 14.52 0.24
CA VAL A 363 39.26 15.11 0.20
C VAL A 363 38.17 14.03 0.22
N ILE A 364 38.33 12.96 -0.55
CA ILE A 364 37.39 11.84 -0.57
C ILE A 364 37.35 11.12 0.78
N ASN A 365 38.51 10.85 1.38
CA ASN A 365 38.60 10.19 2.69
C ASN A 365 37.97 11.06 3.79
N GLU A 366 38.22 12.38 3.78
CA GLU A 366 37.63 13.32 4.73
C GLU A 366 36.12 13.48 4.52
N THR A 367 35.66 13.48 3.27
CA THR A 367 34.23 13.41 2.94
C THR A 367 33.60 12.16 3.53
N LEU A 368 34.21 10.99 3.36
CA LEU A 368 33.66 9.72 3.87
C LEU A 368 33.73 9.63 5.40
N ARG A 369 34.71 10.27 6.04
CA ARG A 369 34.79 10.40 7.51
C ARG A 369 33.64 11.24 8.05
N LEU A 370 33.40 12.41 7.46
CA LEU A 370 32.33 13.29 7.90
C LEU A 370 30.95 12.78 7.45
N TYR A 371 30.75 12.41 6.19
CA TYR A 371 29.44 12.05 5.67
C TYR A 371 29.43 10.63 5.09
N PRO A 372 29.63 9.59 5.93
CA PRO A 372 29.57 8.22 5.47
C PRO A 372 28.15 7.90 4.96
N PRO A 373 27.99 7.38 3.72
CA PRO A 373 26.66 7.02 3.19
C PRO A 373 25.94 5.95 4.03
N THR A 374 26.69 5.15 4.80
CA THR A 374 26.15 4.16 5.73
C THR A 374 26.65 4.42 7.17
N PRO A 375 26.07 5.39 7.90
CA PRO A 375 26.61 5.85 9.18
C PRO A 375 26.58 4.80 10.30
N LEU A 376 25.72 3.78 10.19
CA LEU A 376 25.65 2.62 11.10
C LEU A 376 26.19 1.32 10.50
N LEU A 377 26.85 1.41 9.33
CA LEU A 377 27.10 0.28 8.44
C LEU A 377 25.82 -0.54 8.17
N LEU A 378 25.96 -1.73 7.58
CA LEU A 378 24.86 -2.69 7.50
C LEU A 378 24.83 -3.54 8.78
N PRO A 379 23.65 -3.88 9.33
CA PRO A 379 23.55 -4.60 10.59
C PRO A 379 24.06 -6.04 10.48
N HIS A 380 24.78 -6.50 11.49
CA HIS A 380 25.24 -7.89 11.61
C HIS A 380 24.35 -8.66 12.59
N GLU A 381 24.43 -9.99 12.62
CA GLU A 381 23.74 -10.83 13.61
C GLU A 381 24.69 -11.93 14.12
N ALA A 382 24.75 -12.13 15.43
CA ALA A 382 25.56 -13.19 16.03
C ALA A 382 24.99 -14.60 15.73
N SER A 383 25.82 -15.49 15.18
CA SER A 383 25.45 -16.89 14.91
C SER A 383 25.38 -17.77 16.15
N GLU A 384 26.11 -17.39 17.20
CA GLU A 384 26.27 -18.12 18.47
C GLU A 384 26.52 -17.14 19.64
N ASP A 385 26.50 -17.67 20.86
CA ASP A 385 26.87 -16.91 22.06
C ASP A 385 28.39 -16.67 22.06
N CYS A 386 28.82 -15.46 22.40
CA CYS A 386 30.25 -15.12 22.47
C CYS A 386 30.52 -14.05 23.54
N VAL A 387 31.80 -13.77 23.80
CA VAL A 387 32.24 -12.71 24.70
C VAL A 387 33.08 -11.70 23.91
N VAL A 388 32.69 -10.42 23.94
CA VAL A 388 33.39 -9.34 23.22
C VAL A 388 33.53 -8.13 24.15
N GLY A 389 34.71 -7.53 24.23
CA GLY A 389 34.97 -6.43 25.16
C GLY A 389 34.71 -6.77 26.64
N GLY A 390 34.83 -8.05 27.00
CA GLY A 390 34.52 -8.57 28.34
C GLY A 390 33.03 -8.80 28.62
N PHE A 391 32.13 -8.49 27.67
CA PHE A 391 30.69 -8.67 27.83
C PHE A 391 30.16 -9.91 27.11
N ASP A 392 29.16 -10.55 27.72
CA ASP A 392 28.42 -11.65 27.11
C ASP A 392 27.48 -11.12 26.01
N VAL A 393 27.67 -11.60 24.78
CA VAL A 393 26.83 -11.29 23.61
C VAL A 393 26.10 -12.57 23.18
N PRO A 394 24.80 -12.68 23.48
CA PRO A 394 24.04 -13.88 23.10
C PRO A 394 23.78 -13.96 21.60
N ARG A 395 23.58 -15.19 21.11
CA ARG A 395 23.13 -15.53 19.77
C ARG A 395 21.89 -14.73 19.34
N HIS A 396 21.80 -14.42 18.05
CA HIS A 396 20.76 -13.61 17.44
C HIS A 396 20.69 -12.16 17.93
N THR A 397 21.75 -11.68 18.59
CA THR A 397 21.90 -10.25 18.86
C THR A 397 22.33 -9.56 17.57
N MET A 398 21.57 -8.54 17.16
CA MET A 398 21.94 -7.68 16.04
C MET A 398 23.10 -6.78 16.47
N LEU A 399 24.03 -6.48 15.59
CA LEU A 399 25.16 -5.60 15.84
C LEU A 399 25.10 -4.40 14.89
N PHE A 400 25.20 -3.21 15.46
CA PHE A 400 25.33 -1.93 14.77
C PHE A 400 26.66 -1.29 15.15
N ILE A 401 27.51 -1.03 14.15
CA ILE A 401 28.73 -0.24 14.32
C ILE A 401 28.41 1.19 13.96
N ASN A 402 28.51 2.11 14.92
CA ASN A 402 28.29 3.52 14.67
C ASN A 402 29.55 4.16 14.06
N ALA A 403 29.77 3.90 12.77
CA ALA A 403 30.91 4.45 12.03
C ALA A 403 30.93 5.98 12.12
N TRP A 404 29.76 6.64 12.01
CA TRP A 404 29.64 8.09 12.13
C TRP A 404 30.18 8.63 13.46
N ALA A 405 29.95 7.91 14.56
CA ALA A 405 30.46 8.28 15.87
C ALA A 405 31.97 8.04 15.98
N ILE A 406 32.47 6.88 15.54
CA ILE A 406 33.91 6.57 15.56
C ILE A 406 34.70 7.60 14.74
N HIS A 407 34.16 8.00 13.58
CA HIS A 407 34.79 8.98 12.70
C HIS A 407 34.81 10.40 13.25
N ARG A 408 34.09 10.66 14.35
CA ARG A 408 33.99 11.96 15.03
C ARG A 408 34.39 11.91 16.49
N ASP A 409 35.01 10.83 16.93
CA ASP A 409 35.45 10.70 18.30
C ASP A 409 36.61 11.68 18.56
N PRO A 410 36.47 12.67 19.46
CA PRO A 410 37.53 13.63 19.76
C PRO A 410 38.76 12.97 20.39
N GLU A 411 38.65 11.74 20.90
CA GLU A 411 39.82 10.97 21.38
C GLU A 411 40.65 10.39 20.22
N LEU A 412 40.08 10.30 19.01
CA LEU A 412 40.72 9.71 17.82
C LEU A 412 41.06 10.76 16.76
N TRP A 413 40.30 11.84 16.70
CA TRP A 413 40.40 12.86 15.66
C TRP A 413 40.49 14.25 16.28
N GLU A 414 41.56 14.96 15.98
CA GLU A 414 41.70 16.39 16.28
C GLU A 414 40.71 17.19 15.43
N ASP A 415 39.98 18.11 16.07
CA ASP A 415 38.89 18.90 15.48
C ASP A 415 37.94 18.03 14.65
N PRO A 416 37.23 17.08 15.27
CA PRO A 416 36.55 15.99 14.59
C PRO A 416 35.39 16.43 13.70
N THR A 417 34.89 17.66 13.87
CA THR A 417 33.79 18.21 13.07
C THR A 417 34.25 19.10 11.93
N GLU A 418 35.53 19.50 11.91
CA GLU A 418 36.10 20.33 10.87
C GLU A 418 36.42 19.49 9.62
N PHE A 419 36.21 20.06 8.43
CA PHE A 419 36.64 19.48 7.17
C PHE A 419 38.11 19.84 6.92
N ARG A 420 39.01 18.89 7.14
CA ARG A 420 40.46 19.09 7.03
C ARG A 420 41.13 17.93 6.27
N PRO A 421 41.15 17.94 4.93
CA PRO A 421 41.73 16.87 4.11
C PRO A 421 43.17 16.49 4.49
N GLU A 422 43.99 17.45 4.92
CA GLU A 422 45.41 17.29 5.27
C GLU A 422 45.65 16.20 6.33
N ARG A 423 44.64 15.89 7.15
CA ARG A 423 44.76 14.81 8.16
C ARG A 423 44.98 13.42 7.54
N PHE A 424 44.75 13.28 6.24
CA PHE A 424 44.98 12.04 5.49
C PHE A 424 46.29 12.06 4.69
N GLU A 425 47.14 13.08 4.82
CA GLU A 425 48.49 13.03 4.26
C GLU A 425 49.27 11.84 4.81
N GLY A 426 49.85 11.04 3.90
CA GLY A 426 50.56 9.80 4.27
C GLY A 426 49.66 8.64 4.70
N TRP A 427 48.33 8.76 4.60
CA TRP A 427 47.38 7.70 4.95
C TRP A 427 47.60 6.45 4.10
N SER A 428 47.71 5.29 4.76
CA SER A 428 47.99 4.00 4.10
C SER A 428 46.75 3.12 3.86
N GLY A 429 45.55 3.63 4.17
CA GLY A 429 44.27 2.97 3.88
C GLY A 429 43.46 2.57 5.12
N GLU A 430 42.22 2.13 4.93
CA GLU A 430 41.35 1.72 6.03
C GLU A 430 41.94 0.56 6.85
N GLY A 431 41.86 0.66 8.17
CA GLY A 431 42.41 -0.33 9.10
C GLY A 431 43.91 -0.17 9.39
N SER A 432 44.63 0.70 8.69
CA SER A 432 46.07 0.93 8.94
C SER A 432 46.37 1.56 10.31
N GLU A 433 45.40 2.27 10.88
CA GLU A 433 45.52 2.93 12.18
C GLU A 433 44.35 2.54 13.12
N GLY A 434 44.26 1.25 13.44
CA GLY A 434 43.37 0.76 14.51
C GLY A 434 41.88 1.02 14.28
N TYR A 435 41.42 0.90 13.02
CA TYR A 435 40.01 1.06 12.66
C TYR A 435 39.39 2.42 13.02
N LYS A 436 40.19 3.50 13.12
CA LYS A 436 39.68 4.86 13.33
C LYS A 436 38.82 5.38 12.16
N LEU A 437 39.06 4.86 10.94
CA LEU A 437 38.24 5.07 9.75
C LEU A 437 37.71 3.72 9.24
N ILE A 438 36.38 3.63 9.06
CA ILE A 438 35.64 2.43 8.66
C ILE A 438 34.44 2.86 7.80
N THR A 439 34.67 3.15 6.51
CA THR A 439 33.63 3.67 5.60
C THR A 439 33.03 2.54 4.77
N PHE A 440 33.86 1.57 4.36
CA PHE A 440 33.43 0.41 3.58
C PHE A 440 33.13 -0.83 4.43
N GLY A 441 33.15 -0.69 5.76
CA GLY A 441 33.11 -1.83 6.70
C GLY A 441 34.37 -2.68 6.64
N ALA A 442 34.45 -3.71 7.47
CA ALA A 442 35.64 -4.58 7.52
C ALA A 442 35.30 -6.06 7.75
N GLY A 443 36.35 -6.89 7.81
CA GLY A 443 36.24 -8.34 7.95
C GLY A 443 35.58 -8.99 6.74
N ARG A 444 34.94 -10.14 6.95
CA ARG A 444 34.33 -10.95 5.87
C ARG A 444 33.28 -10.20 5.05
N ARG A 445 32.59 -9.24 5.65
CA ARG A 445 31.47 -8.49 5.05
C ARG A 445 31.87 -7.09 4.58
N GLY A 446 33.15 -6.72 4.60
CA GLY A 446 33.63 -5.46 4.03
C GLY A 446 33.20 -5.29 2.57
N CYS A 447 33.01 -4.06 2.10
CA CYS A 447 32.43 -3.80 0.78
C CYS A 447 33.28 -4.42 -0.35
N PRO A 448 32.69 -5.24 -1.24
CA PRO A 448 33.42 -5.75 -2.40
C PRO A 448 33.61 -4.68 -3.48
N GLY A 449 32.76 -3.64 -3.48
CA GLY A 449 32.74 -2.58 -4.49
C GLY A 449 33.63 -1.37 -4.18
N ALA A 450 34.40 -1.37 -3.09
CA ALA A 450 35.19 -0.21 -2.65
C ALA A 450 36.14 0.32 -3.75
N GLY A 451 36.80 -0.58 -4.48
CA GLY A 451 37.69 -0.20 -5.58
C GLY A 451 36.96 0.47 -6.75
N LEU A 452 35.73 0.06 -7.05
CA LEU A 452 34.90 0.70 -8.08
C LEU A 452 34.43 2.08 -7.62
N ALA A 453 33.96 2.18 -6.37
CA ALA A 453 33.49 3.43 -5.79
C ALA A 453 34.59 4.51 -5.83
N ASN A 454 35.78 4.21 -5.31
CA ASN A 454 36.90 5.15 -5.30
C ASN A 454 37.30 5.63 -6.70
N LYS A 455 37.32 4.72 -7.68
CA LYS A 455 37.60 5.06 -9.09
C LYS A 455 36.55 6.00 -9.68
N LEU A 456 35.27 5.70 -9.46
CA LEU A 456 34.17 6.51 -9.99
C LEU A 456 34.12 7.89 -9.31
N ILE A 457 34.19 7.93 -7.98
CA ILE A 457 34.12 9.16 -7.19
C ILE A 457 35.30 10.08 -7.55
N GLY A 458 36.53 9.56 -7.54
CA GLY A 458 37.72 10.33 -7.89
C GLY A 458 37.69 10.85 -9.33
N LEU A 459 37.28 10.01 -10.29
CA LEU A 459 37.17 10.43 -11.69
C LEU A 459 36.09 11.51 -11.89
N ALA A 460 34.93 11.36 -11.26
CA ALA A 460 33.83 12.30 -11.37
C ALA A 460 34.20 13.66 -10.75
N LEU A 461 34.65 13.67 -9.49
CA LEU A 461 35.05 14.89 -8.78
C LEU A 461 36.19 15.62 -9.51
N GLY A 462 37.27 14.90 -9.83
CA GLY A 462 38.42 15.50 -10.48
C GLY A 462 38.06 16.12 -11.84
N LYS A 463 37.21 15.46 -12.64
CA LYS A 463 36.75 16.02 -13.92
C LYS A 463 35.81 17.21 -13.77
N LEU A 464 34.89 17.18 -12.80
CA LEU A 464 33.99 18.30 -12.52
C LEU A 464 34.78 19.54 -12.08
N ILE A 465 35.76 19.36 -11.19
CA ILE A 465 36.62 20.45 -10.69
C ILE A 465 37.53 20.98 -11.81
N GLN A 466 38.07 20.10 -12.66
CA GLN A 466 38.91 20.51 -13.79
C GLN A 466 38.11 21.30 -14.85
N SER A 467 36.85 20.95 -15.09
CA SER A 467 36.10 21.43 -16.26
C SER A 467 35.25 22.68 -16.02
N PHE A 468 34.95 23.02 -14.77
CA PHE A 468 34.05 24.14 -14.45
C PHE A 468 34.57 24.95 -13.27
N GLU A 469 34.21 26.23 -13.25
CA GLU A 469 34.24 27.06 -12.04
C GLU A 469 32.93 26.82 -11.27
N TRP A 470 33.03 26.65 -9.95
CA TRP A 470 31.91 26.29 -9.10
C TRP A 470 31.74 27.35 -8.03
N GLU A 471 30.51 27.81 -7.86
CA GLU A 471 30.14 28.82 -6.87
C GLU A 471 28.85 28.41 -6.16
N ARG A 472 28.67 28.92 -4.94
CA ARG A 472 27.44 28.74 -4.16
C ARG A 472 26.32 29.60 -4.71
N ILE A 473 25.08 29.20 -4.43
CA ILE A 473 23.91 30.00 -4.78
C ILE A 473 23.72 31.04 -3.68
N GLY A 474 24.23 32.25 -3.92
CA GLY A 474 24.21 33.33 -2.93
C GLY A 474 25.41 33.27 -1.97
N GLU A 475 25.33 34.06 -0.89
CA GLU A 475 26.42 34.19 0.09
C GLU A 475 26.39 33.09 1.17
N ASP A 476 25.23 32.46 1.38
CA ASP A 476 25.05 31.42 2.40
C ASP A 476 25.78 30.12 2.04
N ASP A 477 26.27 29.44 3.08
CA ASP A 477 26.83 28.09 2.96
C ASP A 477 25.77 27.10 2.43
N VAL A 478 26.22 26.08 1.70
CA VAL A 478 25.39 24.94 1.32
C VAL A 478 24.88 24.28 2.61
N ASP A 479 23.58 24.05 2.71
CA ASP A 479 22.97 23.38 3.87
C ASP A 479 23.49 21.94 4.01
N MET A 480 24.27 21.72 5.08
CA MET A 480 24.89 20.43 5.38
C MET A 480 24.03 19.53 6.30
N THR A 481 22.74 19.85 6.46
CA THR A 481 21.83 19.08 7.32
C THR A 481 21.58 17.68 6.73
N GLU A 482 21.93 16.64 7.50
CA GLU A 482 21.69 15.25 7.12
C GLU A 482 20.19 14.96 6.99
N ALA A 483 19.78 14.46 5.82
CA ALA A 483 18.39 14.08 5.57
C ALA A 483 17.93 12.94 6.52
N LYS A 484 16.64 12.93 6.85
CA LYS A 484 16.03 11.82 7.60
C LYS A 484 16.15 10.54 6.74
N ILE A 485 16.54 9.41 7.34
CA ILE A 485 16.53 8.10 6.67
C ILE A 485 15.07 7.71 6.44
N THR A 486 14.48 8.27 5.38
CA THR A 486 13.29 7.90 4.60
C THR A 486 12.73 9.17 3.97
N GLN A 487 12.74 9.15 2.63
CA GLN A 487 12.18 10.13 1.71
C GLN A 487 13.05 11.37 1.48
N LYS A 488 13.10 11.78 0.20
CA LYS A 488 13.32 13.18 -0.21
C LYS A 488 12.68 14.12 0.81
N HIS A 489 13.20 15.35 0.91
CA HIS A 489 12.45 16.49 1.44
C HIS A 489 11.15 16.64 0.64
N ASN A 490 10.17 15.80 0.95
CA ASN A 490 8.81 15.98 0.55
C ASN A 490 8.35 17.08 1.49
N ASN A 491 8.10 18.25 0.92
CA ASN A 491 7.52 19.36 1.64
C ASN A 491 6.08 18.99 1.94
N PHE A 492 5.83 18.09 2.89
CA PHE A 492 4.48 17.65 3.22
C PHE A 492 3.74 18.75 3.97
N PRO A 493 2.40 18.86 3.78
CA PRO A 493 1.61 19.79 4.58
C PRO A 493 1.79 19.51 6.08
N PRO A 494 1.72 20.55 6.92
CA PRO A 494 1.91 20.40 8.36
C PRO A 494 0.95 19.37 8.95
N SER A 495 1.40 18.68 10.00
CA SER A 495 0.59 17.67 10.66
C SER A 495 0.84 17.63 12.18
N PRO A 496 -0.17 17.30 13.00
CA PRO A 496 0.00 17.14 14.44
C PRO A 496 0.93 15.95 14.79
N PRO A 497 1.30 15.72 16.05
CA PRO A 497 1.95 14.48 16.47
C PRO A 497 1.03 13.27 16.25
N SER A 498 1.47 12.27 15.48
CA SER A 498 0.68 11.06 15.19
C SER A 498 1.00 9.93 16.16
N LEU A 499 0.00 9.12 16.53
CA LEU A 499 0.22 7.90 17.28
C LEU A 499 0.63 6.74 16.34
N PRO A 500 1.46 5.79 16.82
CA PRO A 500 1.77 4.58 16.07
C PRO A 500 0.50 3.82 15.72
N ILE A 501 0.45 3.23 14.52
CA ILE A 501 -0.64 2.37 14.00
C ILE A 501 -1.93 3.14 13.67
N ILE A 502 -2.48 3.93 14.58
CA ILE A 502 -3.81 4.57 14.41
C ILE A 502 -3.78 5.98 13.81
N GLY A 503 -2.59 6.62 13.76
CA GLY A 503 -2.45 7.99 13.29
C GLY A 503 -3.24 8.98 14.14
N TYR A 504 -4.08 9.81 13.51
CA TYR A 504 -4.86 10.88 14.16
C TYR A 504 -6.30 10.49 14.51
N LEU A 505 -6.68 9.22 14.36
CA LEU A 505 -8.05 8.79 14.69
C LEU A 505 -8.43 9.09 16.15
N HIS A 506 -7.46 9.10 17.06
CA HIS A 506 -7.65 9.47 18.47
C HIS A 506 -8.02 10.95 18.70
N LEU A 507 -7.78 11.82 17.72
CA LEU A 507 -8.13 13.24 17.79
C LEU A 507 -9.57 13.49 17.35
N LEU A 508 -10.19 12.57 16.61
CA LEU A 508 -11.53 12.75 16.03
C LEU A 508 -12.61 12.66 17.12
N LYS A 509 -13.29 13.78 17.40
CA LYS A 509 -14.52 13.84 18.21
C LYS A 509 -15.72 14.13 17.33
N GLN A 510 -16.88 13.60 17.69
CA GLN A 510 -18.14 13.91 16.99
C GLN A 510 -18.69 15.27 17.45
N PRO A 511 -19.17 16.13 16.54
CA PRO A 511 -19.20 15.94 15.10
C PRO A 511 -17.82 16.20 14.44
N ILE A 512 -17.39 15.29 13.56
CA ILE A 512 -16.02 15.24 13.00
C ILE A 512 -15.58 16.57 12.36
N HIS A 513 -16.46 17.22 11.60
CA HIS A 513 -16.15 18.48 10.91
C HIS A 513 -15.70 19.60 11.86
N ARG A 514 -16.23 19.65 13.10
CA ARG A 514 -15.80 20.65 14.11
C ARG A 514 -14.42 20.35 14.65
N THR A 515 -14.10 19.08 14.86
CA THR A 515 -12.75 18.66 15.28
C THR A 515 -11.74 18.99 14.19
N LEU A 516 -12.06 18.69 12.93
CA LEU A 516 -11.19 19.03 11.79
C LEU A 516 -11.00 20.54 11.66
N GLN A 517 -12.05 21.34 11.91
CA GLN A 517 -11.94 22.80 11.96
C GLN A 517 -11.00 23.27 13.08
N ALA A 518 -11.12 22.70 14.28
CA ALA A 518 -10.24 23.06 15.40
C ALA A 518 -8.77 22.72 15.11
N LEU A 519 -8.52 21.56 14.47
CA LEU A 519 -7.18 21.19 14.02
C LEU A 519 -6.64 22.16 12.96
N SER A 520 -7.49 22.55 12.01
CA SER A 520 -7.12 23.51 10.98
C SER A 520 -6.81 24.90 11.55
N GLY A 521 -7.57 25.35 12.54
CA GLY A 521 -7.28 26.60 13.26
C GLY A 521 -5.94 26.60 14.00
N LYS A 522 -5.45 25.43 14.43
CA LYS A 522 -4.21 25.29 15.20
C LYS A 522 -2.97 25.02 14.34
N PHE A 523 -3.09 24.23 13.28
CA PHE A 523 -1.94 23.72 12.52
C PHE A 523 -1.87 24.23 11.08
N GLY A 524 -2.88 24.98 10.62
CA GLY A 524 -2.94 25.54 9.27
C GLY A 524 -4.16 25.06 8.47
N LYS A 525 -4.43 25.76 7.35
CA LYS A 525 -5.61 25.53 6.50
C LYS A 525 -5.47 24.34 5.54
N LEU A 526 -4.26 23.79 5.40
CA LEU A 526 -3.92 22.58 4.66
C LEU A 526 -3.18 21.63 5.60
N LEU A 527 -3.72 20.43 5.84
CA LEU A 527 -3.12 19.45 6.76
C LEU A 527 -3.05 18.07 6.12
N LEU A 528 -1.91 17.39 6.29
CA LEU A 528 -1.77 15.99 5.92
C LEU A 528 -1.94 15.10 7.15
N LEU A 529 -3.13 14.58 7.31
CA LEU A 529 -3.50 13.64 8.35
C LEU A 529 -3.21 12.19 7.89
N ARG A 530 -2.98 11.28 8.84
CA ARG A 530 -2.94 9.83 8.67
C ARG A 530 -4.07 9.21 9.50
N TRP A 531 -4.98 8.49 8.86
CA TRP A 531 -6.00 7.68 9.54
C TRP A 531 -5.72 6.21 9.28
N GLY A 532 -5.19 5.52 10.30
CA GLY A 532 -4.67 4.16 10.14
C GLY A 532 -3.50 4.11 9.15
N SER A 533 -3.64 3.33 8.07
CA SER A 533 -2.64 3.22 7.01
C SER A 533 -2.84 4.20 5.85
N ARG A 534 -3.85 5.08 5.89
CA ARG A 534 -4.16 6.00 4.78
C ARG A 534 -3.80 7.45 5.10
N GLY A 535 -3.23 8.14 4.12
CA GLY A 535 -3.07 9.60 4.11
C GLY A 535 -4.42 10.28 3.86
N VAL A 536 -4.64 11.42 4.51
CA VAL A 536 -5.86 12.21 4.50
C VAL A 536 -5.47 13.68 4.39
N LEU A 537 -5.67 14.29 3.23
CA LEU A 537 -5.45 15.72 3.02
C LEU A 537 -6.71 16.48 3.45
N LEU A 538 -6.60 17.32 4.48
CA LEU A 538 -7.69 18.18 4.93
C LEU A 538 -7.48 19.60 4.39
N VAL A 539 -8.51 20.12 3.72
CA VAL A 539 -8.53 21.46 3.16
C VAL A 539 -9.66 22.26 3.81
N SER A 540 -9.29 23.38 4.43
CA SER A 540 -10.23 24.31 5.07
C SER A 540 -10.06 25.75 4.57
N SER A 541 -9.39 25.95 3.42
CA SER A 541 -9.28 27.26 2.75
C SER A 541 -10.08 27.27 1.44
N PRO A 542 -10.81 28.36 1.15
CA PRO A 542 -11.50 28.54 -0.13
C PRO A 542 -10.53 28.59 -1.33
N SER A 543 -9.42 29.32 -1.22
CA SER A 543 -8.44 29.46 -2.33
C SER A 543 -7.77 28.13 -2.68
N LEU A 544 -7.47 27.32 -1.66
CA LEU A 544 -6.92 25.98 -1.87
C LEU A 544 -7.97 25.01 -2.44
N ALA A 545 -9.23 25.13 -2.02
CA ALA A 545 -10.31 24.34 -2.60
C ALA A 545 -10.53 24.70 -4.08
N GLU A 546 -10.47 25.98 -4.43
CA GLU A 546 -10.51 26.46 -5.81
C GLU A 546 -9.32 25.90 -6.63
N GLU A 547 -8.09 26.02 -6.12
CA GLU A 547 -6.89 25.46 -6.76
C GLU A 547 -7.08 23.96 -7.05
N LEU A 548 -7.56 23.20 -6.08
CA LEU A 548 -7.81 21.77 -6.23
C LEU A 548 -8.85 21.45 -7.32
N PHE A 549 -9.94 22.21 -7.38
CA PHE A 549 -11.03 21.95 -8.32
C PHE A 549 -10.83 22.56 -9.71
N THR A 550 -9.82 23.40 -9.90
CA THR A 550 -9.49 24.05 -11.16
C THR A 550 -8.20 23.53 -11.78
N LYS A 551 -7.12 23.36 -10.99
CA LYS A 551 -5.81 22.90 -11.46
C LYS A 551 -5.60 21.39 -11.29
N HIS A 552 -6.21 20.78 -10.28
CA HIS A 552 -5.99 19.37 -9.93
C HIS A 552 -7.27 18.52 -10.03
N ASP A 553 -8.23 18.96 -10.83
CA ASP A 553 -9.58 18.37 -10.87
C ASP A 553 -9.57 16.92 -11.37
N ILE A 554 -8.69 16.58 -12.31
CA ILE A 554 -8.45 15.20 -12.80
C ILE A 554 -7.75 14.35 -11.73
N ILE A 555 -6.74 14.90 -11.04
CA ILE A 555 -5.94 14.17 -10.04
C ILE A 555 -6.82 13.72 -8.88
N PHE A 556 -7.72 14.59 -8.43
CA PHE A 556 -8.69 14.29 -7.39
C PHE A 556 -10.04 13.81 -7.95
N ALA A 557 -10.14 13.48 -9.24
CA ALA A 557 -11.39 12.95 -9.79
C ALA A 557 -11.67 11.52 -9.30
N ASN A 558 -10.65 10.78 -8.85
CA ASN A 558 -10.78 9.41 -8.39
C ASN A 558 -11.48 9.31 -7.01
N ARG A 559 -12.13 8.17 -6.73
CA ARG A 559 -12.87 7.90 -5.49
C ARG A 559 -12.21 6.78 -4.69
N PRO A 560 -12.07 6.94 -3.35
CA PRO A 560 -11.51 5.89 -2.52
C PRO A 560 -12.41 4.67 -2.52
N ARG A 561 -11.81 3.49 -2.69
CA ARG A 561 -12.52 2.21 -2.59
C ARG A 561 -12.84 1.88 -1.13
N LEU A 562 -13.95 2.43 -0.65
CA LEU A 562 -14.50 2.19 0.68
C LEU A 562 -15.49 1.01 0.65
N LEU A 563 -15.63 0.29 1.77
CA LEU A 563 -16.54 -0.85 1.89
C LEU A 563 -17.99 -0.47 1.56
N ILE A 564 -18.38 0.76 1.87
CA ILE A 564 -19.69 1.28 1.49
C ILE A 564 -19.90 1.32 -0.04
N GLY A 565 -18.89 1.69 -0.83
CA GLY A 565 -19.03 1.74 -2.29
C GLY A 565 -19.21 0.37 -2.92
N LYS A 566 -18.60 -0.65 -2.32
CA LYS A 566 -18.79 -2.04 -2.71
C LYS A 566 -20.24 -2.51 -2.52
N HIS A 567 -20.86 -2.13 -1.41
CA HIS A 567 -22.16 -2.69 -1.03
C HIS A 567 -23.35 -1.80 -1.41
N LEU A 568 -23.26 -0.48 -1.22
CA LEU A 568 -24.34 0.49 -1.45
C LEU A 568 -24.35 1.00 -2.90
N ALA A 569 -23.19 1.04 -3.56
CA ALA A 569 -23.02 1.59 -4.90
C ALA A 569 -22.80 0.52 -5.97
N TYR A 570 -23.43 -0.65 -5.82
CA TYR A 570 -23.40 -1.72 -6.83
C TYR A 570 -21.98 -2.00 -7.35
N ASP A 571 -21.03 -2.25 -6.44
CA ASP A 571 -19.61 -2.44 -6.74
C ASP A 571 -18.95 -1.23 -7.44
N PHE A 572 -19.16 -0.03 -6.88
CA PHE A 572 -18.59 1.23 -7.37
C PHE A 572 -19.07 1.65 -8.78
N THR A 573 -20.33 1.35 -9.13
CA THR A 573 -20.91 1.71 -10.44
C THR A 573 -21.78 2.95 -10.41
N THR A 574 -21.96 3.57 -9.25
CA THR A 574 -22.67 4.86 -9.10
C THR A 574 -21.75 6.05 -9.38
N VAL A 575 -22.29 7.16 -9.89
CA VAL A 575 -21.55 8.42 -10.14
C VAL A 575 -20.82 8.97 -8.90
N SER A 576 -21.30 8.65 -7.69
CA SER A 576 -20.73 9.09 -6.41
C SER A 576 -19.44 8.41 -6.00
N LEU A 577 -19.33 7.11 -6.32
CA LEU A 577 -18.32 6.20 -5.79
C LEU A 577 -17.53 5.48 -6.89
N ALA A 578 -17.90 5.70 -8.16
CA ALA A 578 -17.16 5.16 -9.29
C ALA A 578 -15.74 5.75 -9.36
N PRO A 579 -14.72 4.90 -9.59
CA PRO A 579 -13.36 5.37 -9.81
C PRO A 579 -13.30 6.21 -11.10
N TYR A 580 -12.32 7.09 -11.19
CA TYR A 580 -12.13 7.90 -12.39
C TYR A 580 -11.82 6.99 -13.60
N GLY A 581 -12.50 7.25 -14.72
CA GLY A 581 -12.44 6.45 -15.95
C GLY A 581 -13.64 6.72 -16.86
N ASP A 582 -13.79 5.93 -17.92
CA ASP A 582 -14.87 6.09 -18.90
C ASP A 582 -16.26 5.99 -18.28
N LEU A 583 -16.43 5.04 -17.37
CA LEU A 583 -17.67 4.87 -16.62
C LEU A 583 -18.06 6.15 -15.87
N TRP A 584 -17.15 6.72 -15.09
CA TRP A 584 -17.43 7.94 -14.34
C TRP A 584 -17.69 9.15 -15.26
N ARG A 585 -16.92 9.30 -16.35
CA ARG A 585 -17.12 10.38 -17.33
C ARG A 585 -18.51 10.31 -17.97
N ASN A 586 -18.94 9.10 -18.36
CA ASN A 586 -20.26 8.86 -18.94
C ASN A 586 -21.38 9.10 -17.93
N LEU A 587 -21.26 8.56 -16.72
CA LEU A 587 -22.22 8.78 -15.64
C LEU A 587 -22.35 10.27 -15.33
N ARG A 588 -21.24 11.00 -15.24
CA ARG A 588 -21.26 12.45 -15.01
C ARG A 588 -21.98 13.18 -16.14
N ARG A 589 -21.66 12.86 -17.40
CA ARG A 589 -22.33 13.44 -18.58
C ARG A 589 -23.84 13.25 -18.53
N ILE A 590 -24.29 12.02 -18.27
CA ILE A 590 -25.71 11.66 -18.14
C ILE A 590 -26.37 12.48 -17.02
N MET A 591 -25.76 12.51 -15.83
CA MET A 591 -26.32 13.27 -14.71
C MET A 591 -26.43 14.77 -15.02
N THR A 592 -25.40 15.38 -15.61
CA THR A 592 -25.37 16.84 -15.80
C THR A 592 -26.12 17.32 -17.03
N LEU A 593 -26.11 16.57 -18.12
CA LEU A 593 -26.69 17.01 -19.40
C LEU A 593 -28.08 16.42 -19.63
N GLU A 594 -28.30 15.16 -19.24
CA GLU A 594 -29.54 14.44 -19.56
C GLU A 594 -30.57 14.44 -18.44
N LEU A 595 -30.13 14.46 -17.16
CA LEU A 595 -31.03 14.35 -16.01
C LEU A 595 -31.24 15.67 -15.26
N PHE A 596 -30.18 16.44 -15.04
CA PHE A 596 -30.23 17.70 -14.26
C PHE A 596 -29.93 18.96 -15.09
N SER A 597 -30.05 18.91 -16.42
CA SER A 597 -29.97 20.13 -17.22
C SER A 597 -31.16 21.06 -16.93
N ALA A 598 -30.95 22.37 -17.09
CA ALA A 598 -32.00 23.37 -16.85
C ALA A 598 -33.26 23.10 -17.67
N SER A 599 -33.12 22.65 -18.93
CA SER A 599 -34.24 22.28 -19.80
C SER A 599 -35.01 21.07 -19.28
N ARG A 600 -34.32 20.04 -18.78
CA ARG A 600 -34.95 18.84 -18.20
C ARG A 600 -35.62 19.15 -16.87
N LEU A 601 -35.00 19.95 -16.00
CA LEU A 601 -35.61 20.39 -14.76
C LEU A 601 -36.87 21.22 -15.01
N ALA A 602 -36.91 22.06 -16.05
CA ALA A 602 -38.11 22.80 -16.41
C ALA A 602 -39.30 21.89 -16.76
N GLN A 603 -39.06 20.73 -17.39
CA GLN A 603 -40.13 19.76 -17.72
C GLN A 603 -40.84 19.21 -16.48
N PHE A 604 -40.16 19.16 -15.33
CA PHE A 604 -40.71 18.70 -14.05
C PHE A 604 -41.27 19.82 -13.17
N SER A 605 -41.40 21.05 -13.69
CA SER A 605 -41.94 22.21 -12.95
C SER A 605 -43.35 21.94 -12.42
N SER A 606 -44.21 21.30 -13.22
CA SER A 606 -45.59 20.96 -12.81
C SER A 606 -45.63 20.00 -11.61
N ILE A 607 -44.72 19.02 -11.57
CA ILE A 607 -44.60 18.08 -10.45
C ILE A 607 -44.16 18.80 -9.18
N ARG A 608 -43.09 19.61 -9.26
CA ARG A 608 -42.58 20.36 -8.10
C ARG A 608 -43.63 21.29 -7.51
N GLN A 609 -44.28 22.09 -8.36
CA GLN A 609 -45.33 23.01 -7.93
C GLN A 609 -46.56 22.26 -7.37
N GLY A 610 -46.92 21.13 -7.99
CA GLY A 610 -48.03 20.28 -7.53
C GLY A 610 -47.81 19.74 -6.12
N GLU A 611 -46.63 19.19 -5.82
CA GLU A 611 -46.32 18.66 -4.48
C GLU A 611 -46.26 19.77 -3.42
N VAL A 612 -45.71 20.95 -3.76
CA VAL A 612 -45.72 22.10 -2.84
C VAL A 612 -47.14 22.57 -2.54
N ARG A 613 -48.01 22.67 -3.56
CA ARG A 613 -49.43 23.06 -3.37
C ARG A 613 -50.16 22.07 -2.46
N LEU A 614 -49.89 20.76 -2.61
CA LEU A 614 -50.51 19.75 -1.77
C LEU A 614 -50.05 19.83 -0.32
N LEU A 615 -48.76 20.06 -0.07
CA LEU A 615 -48.25 20.30 1.28
C LEU A 615 -48.91 21.54 1.90
N LEU A 616 -49.00 22.65 1.16
CA LEU A 616 -49.66 23.87 1.63
C LEU A 616 -51.14 23.64 1.96
N ASN A 617 -51.86 22.93 1.10
CA ASN A 617 -53.26 22.57 1.35
C ASN A 617 -53.41 21.68 2.60
N GLU A 618 -52.50 20.73 2.83
CA GLU A 618 -52.49 19.89 4.04
C GLU A 618 -52.27 20.74 5.31
N ILE A 619 -51.29 21.66 5.26
CA ILE A 619 -50.98 22.58 6.35
C ILE A 619 -52.16 23.52 6.64
N MET A 620 -52.75 24.12 5.60
CA MET A 620 -53.89 25.03 5.71
C MET A 620 -55.13 24.32 6.28
N LYS A 621 -55.45 23.12 5.77
CA LYS A 621 -56.57 22.30 6.27
C LYS A 621 -56.42 21.99 7.75
N LYS A 622 -55.22 21.60 8.20
CA LYS A 622 -54.91 21.33 9.62
C LYS A 622 -54.92 22.59 10.49
N SER A 623 -54.56 23.75 9.93
CA SER A 623 -54.58 25.03 10.64
C SER A 623 -55.99 25.59 10.86
N CYS A 624 -56.92 25.28 9.94
CA CYS A 624 -58.32 25.72 10.02
C CYS A 624 -59.15 24.87 11.00
N THR A 625 -58.77 23.61 11.25
CA THR A 625 -59.54 22.68 12.11
C THR A 625 -59.21 22.79 13.59
N GLU A 626 -58.02 23.22 13.99
CA GLU A 626 -57.58 23.24 15.40
C GLU A 626 -56.85 24.56 15.74
N ARG A 627 -57.42 25.39 16.63
CA ARG A 627 -56.75 26.60 17.14
C ARG A 627 -55.56 26.19 18.02
N LYS A 628 -54.35 26.19 17.43
CA LYS A 628 -53.00 25.88 18.01
C LYS A 628 -52.46 24.47 17.74
N THR A 629 -52.53 23.98 16.50
CA THR A 629 -51.79 22.79 16.07
C THR A 629 -50.29 23.08 15.94
N LYS A 630 -49.44 22.27 16.61
CA LYS A 630 -47.99 22.23 16.36
C LYS A 630 -47.73 21.34 15.14
N ILE A 631 -47.06 21.88 14.13
CA ILE A 631 -46.69 21.12 12.91
C ILE A 631 -45.19 20.84 12.94
N GLU A 632 -44.81 19.57 12.80
CA GLU A 632 -43.42 19.14 12.69
C GLU A 632 -42.95 19.30 11.23
N LEU A 633 -42.30 20.42 10.94
CA LEU A 633 -41.87 20.78 9.58
C LEU A 633 -40.79 19.84 9.02
N GLU A 634 -39.91 19.30 9.86
CA GLU A 634 -38.82 18.40 9.46
C GLU A 634 -39.35 17.14 8.74
N SER A 635 -40.35 16.47 9.32
CA SER A 635 -41.00 15.32 8.69
C SER A 635 -41.63 15.72 7.35
N LYS A 636 -42.31 16.87 7.32
CA LYS A 636 -43.02 17.35 6.13
C LYS A 636 -42.10 17.76 4.99
N PHE A 637 -40.95 18.36 5.26
CA PHE A 637 -39.95 18.66 4.23
C PHE A 637 -39.27 17.39 3.71
N THR A 638 -39.09 16.39 4.55
CA THR A 638 -38.59 15.08 4.13
C THR A 638 -39.61 14.38 3.22
N GLU A 639 -40.89 14.38 3.59
CA GLU A 639 -41.99 13.85 2.77
C GLU A 639 -42.10 14.56 1.41
N LEU A 640 -42.07 15.89 1.41
CA LEU A 640 -42.11 16.72 0.19
C LEU A 640 -40.92 16.41 -0.73
N SER A 641 -39.70 16.47 -0.18
CA SER A 641 -38.48 16.21 -0.97
C SER A 641 -38.49 14.79 -1.53
N PHE A 642 -39.01 13.82 -0.77
CA PHE A 642 -39.12 12.45 -1.22
C PHE A 642 -40.10 12.30 -2.38
N ASN A 643 -41.32 12.80 -2.23
CA ASN A 643 -42.34 12.73 -3.27
C ASN A 643 -41.89 13.43 -4.56
N VAL A 644 -41.26 14.61 -4.46
CA VAL A 644 -40.71 15.30 -5.63
C VAL A 644 -39.69 14.43 -6.35
N MET A 645 -38.73 13.84 -5.61
CA MET A 645 -37.71 12.98 -6.22
C MET A 645 -38.30 11.70 -6.80
N THR A 646 -39.25 11.04 -6.14
CA THR A 646 -39.84 9.79 -6.64
C THR A 646 -40.79 10.01 -7.81
N MET A 647 -41.51 11.13 -7.84
CA MET A 647 -42.36 11.51 -8.97
C MET A 647 -41.51 11.87 -10.19
N MET A 648 -40.38 12.53 -10.01
CA MET A 648 -39.45 12.83 -11.10
C MET A 648 -38.74 11.59 -11.66
N VAL A 649 -38.43 10.60 -10.81
CA VAL A 649 -37.59 9.45 -11.19
C VAL A 649 -38.41 8.21 -11.55
N VAL A 650 -39.54 7.97 -10.87
CA VAL A 650 -40.35 6.75 -10.98
C VAL A 650 -41.82 7.06 -11.29
N GLY A 651 -42.23 8.34 -11.31
CA GLY A 651 -43.62 8.74 -11.58
C GLY A 651 -44.62 8.31 -10.49
N LYS A 652 -44.14 7.91 -9.31
CA LYS A 652 -44.96 7.41 -8.20
C LYS A 652 -44.80 8.26 -6.93
N ARG A 653 -45.91 8.43 -6.20
CA ARG A 653 -45.99 9.10 -4.90
C ARG A 653 -46.02 8.09 -3.75
N PHE A 654 -45.37 8.43 -2.64
CA PHE A 654 -45.24 7.53 -1.48
C PHE A 654 -45.60 8.14 -0.13
N TYR A 655 -45.92 9.45 -0.07
CA TYR A 655 -46.46 10.13 1.12
C TYR A 655 -47.72 10.94 0.77
N GLY A 656 -48.62 11.12 1.74
CA GLY A 656 -49.83 11.96 1.63
C GLY A 656 -51.14 11.20 1.32
N GLU A 657 -52.22 11.95 1.11
CA GLU A 657 -53.51 11.39 0.65
C GLU A 657 -53.37 10.97 -0.84
N ASN A 658 -53.91 9.79 -1.21
CA ASN A 658 -53.81 9.13 -2.53
C ASN A 658 -52.54 8.28 -2.81
N VAL A 659 -51.89 7.71 -1.79
CA VAL A 659 -50.88 6.64 -2.00
C VAL A 659 -51.59 5.34 -2.39
N LEU A 660 -51.29 4.82 -3.58
CA LEU A 660 -51.92 3.61 -4.13
C LEU A 660 -51.48 2.32 -3.42
N ASP A 661 -50.24 2.26 -2.92
CA ASP A 661 -49.69 1.10 -2.19
C ASP A 661 -48.91 1.55 -0.93
N VAL A 662 -49.56 1.42 0.23
CA VAL A 662 -49.04 1.87 1.53
C VAL A 662 -47.89 0.98 2.03
N GLU A 663 -47.85 -0.30 1.65
CA GLU A 663 -46.83 -1.24 2.11
C GLU A 663 -45.55 -1.11 1.29
N GLU A 664 -45.68 -0.94 -0.04
CA GLU A 664 -44.57 -0.58 -0.93
C GLU A 664 -43.90 0.73 -0.47
N ALA A 665 -44.71 1.75 -0.14
CA ALA A 665 -44.23 3.03 0.38
C ALA A 665 -43.40 2.87 1.66
N LYS A 666 -43.91 2.15 2.67
CA LYS A 666 -43.19 1.92 3.93
C LYS A 666 -41.87 1.21 3.73
N ASN A 667 -41.81 0.25 2.80
CA ASN A 667 -40.60 -0.49 2.50
C ASN A 667 -39.53 0.40 1.86
N ILE A 668 -39.88 1.21 0.86
CA ILE A 668 -38.95 2.14 0.21
C ILE A 668 -38.44 3.20 1.19
N GLN A 669 -39.31 3.74 2.04
CA GLN A 669 -38.90 4.71 3.06
C GLN A 669 -37.89 4.13 4.05
N LYS A 670 -38.07 2.86 4.44
CA LYS A 670 -37.13 2.13 5.31
C LYS A 670 -35.79 1.86 4.63
N VAL A 671 -35.81 1.46 3.36
CA VAL A 671 -34.60 1.25 2.53
C VAL A 671 -33.70 2.47 2.57
N ILE A 672 -34.29 3.63 2.33
CA ILE A 672 -33.57 4.89 2.19
C ILE A 672 -33.00 5.33 3.53
N ARG A 673 -33.78 5.19 4.61
CA ARG A 673 -33.32 5.44 5.98
C ARG A 673 -32.13 4.55 6.37
N ASP A 674 -32.21 3.25 6.07
CA ASP A 674 -31.13 2.30 6.34
C ASP A 674 -29.89 2.61 5.48
N GLY A 675 -30.08 2.99 4.21
CA GLY A 675 -29.00 3.44 3.32
C GLY A 675 -28.31 4.71 3.80
N MET A 676 -29.07 5.67 4.33
CA MET A 676 -28.53 6.90 4.96
C MET A 676 -27.72 6.58 6.22
N ASP A 677 -28.24 5.72 7.10
CA ASP A 677 -27.54 5.25 8.30
C ASP A 677 -26.20 4.56 7.96
N ILE A 678 -26.15 3.81 6.87
CA ILE A 678 -24.94 3.13 6.39
C ILE A 678 -23.98 4.15 5.77
N SER A 679 -24.47 5.16 5.06
CA SER A 679 -23.67 6.24 4.46
C SER A 679 -22.88 7.09 5.45
N GLY A 680 -23.39 7.26 6.67
CA GLY A 680 -22.69 7.95 7.75
C GLY A 680 -21.74 7.06 8.57
N ALA A 681 -21.70 5.74 8.35
CA ALA A 681 -20.94 4.83 9.19
C ALA A 681 -19.52 4.60 8.63
N ALA A 682 -18.51 5.08 9.36
CA ALA A 682 -17.11 4.78 9.08
C ALA A 682 -16.78 3.34 9.51
N ASN A 683 -16.25 2.50 8.60
CA ASN A 683 -15.76 1.17 8.95
C ASN A 683 -14.26 1.21 9.25
N LEU A 684 -13.83 0.59 10.35
CA LEU A 684 -12.41 0.48 10.69
C LEU A 684 -11.60 -0.26 9.61
N GLY A 685 -12.22 -1.21 8.89
CA GLY A 685 -11.59 -1.90 7.76
C GLY A 685 -11.20 -0.98 6.59
N ASP A 686 -11.81 0.20 6.46
CA ASP A 686 -11.45 1.17 5.42
C ASP A 686 -10.13 1.91 5.70
N PHE A 687 -9.78 2.05 6.99
CA PHE A 687 -8.56 2.72 7.46
C PHE A 687 -7.47 1.73 7.90
N PHE A 688 -7.87 0.50 8.24
CA PHE A 688 -7.01 -0.57 8.68
C PHE A 688 -7.25 -1.81 7.81
N PRO A 689 -6.45 -2.02 6.74
CA PRO A 689 -6.63 -3.15 5.82
C PRO A 689 -6.68 -4.51 6.51
N PHE A 690 -5.97 -4.68 7.63
CA PHE A 690 -5.96 -5.91 8.42
C PHE A 690 -7.23 -6.15 9.26
N LEU A 691 -8.12 -5.15 9.37
CA LEU A 691 -9.42 -5.25 10.03
C LEU A 691 -10.58 -5.36 9.05
N GLN A 692 -10.34 -5.47 7.73
CA GLN A 692 -11.39 -5.62 6.72
C GLN A 692 -12.33 -6.82 6.95
N TRP A 693 -11.90 -7.81 7.74
CA TRP A 693 -12.72 -8.97 8.10
C TRP A 693 -13.62 -8.73 9.33
N ILE A 694 -13.51 -7.59 10.02
CA ILE A 694 -14.34 -7.22 11.17
C ILE A 694 -15.32 -6.11 10.77
N ASP A 695 -16.60 -6.44 10.64
CA ASP A 695 -17.67 -5.47 10.47
C ASP A 695 -18.11 -4.88 11.82
N ILE A 696 -17.30 -3.98 12.37
CA ILE A 696 -17.53 -3.36 13.69
C ILE A 696 -18.79 -2.47 13.67
N SER A 697 -19.08 -1.86 12.52
CA SER A 697 -20.24 -1.00 12.28
C SER A 697 -21.55 -1.78 12.00
N GLY A 698 -21.48 -3.10 11.80
CA GLY A 698 -22.62 -3.93 11.42
C GLY A 698 -23.17 -3.62 10.02
N ILE A 699 -22.38 -3.02 9.13
CA ILE A 699 -22.74 -2.65 7.76
C ILE A 699 -23.08 -3.90 6.93
N GLU A 700 -22.23 -4.94 6.96
CA GLU A 700 -22.50 -6.20 6.27
C GLU A 700 -23.75 -6.89 6.85
N LYS A 701 -23.96 -6.81 8.17
CA LYS A 701 -25.16 -7.40 8.81
C LYS A 701 -26.44 -6.64 8.44
N LYS A 702 -26.40 -5.31 8.38
CA LYS A 702 -27.52 -4.46 7.94
C LYS A 702 -27.83 -4.68 6.45
N MET A 703 -26.80 -4.86 5.62
CA MET A 703 -26.94 -5.08 4.17
C MET A 703 -27.32 -6.52 3.78
N CYS A 704 -26.86 -7.54 4.53
CA CYS A 704 -27.14 -8.96 4.23
C CYS A 704 -28.39 -9.53 4.92
N GLY A 705 -29.10 -8.75 5.75
CA GLY A 705 -30.37 -9.15 6.37
C GLY A 705 -31.50 -9.32 5.35
N SER A 706 -32.63 -9.92 5.77
CA SER A 706 -33.83 -10.14 4.93
C SER A 706 -34.27 -8.86 4.20
N ASN A 707 -34.26 -7.73 4.91
CA ASN A 707 -34.63 -6.42 4.37
C ASN A 707 -33.72 -5.99 3.20
N GLY A 708 -32.40 -6.19 3.27
CA GLY A 708 -31.46 -5.75 2.23
C GLY A 708 -31.57 -6.50 0.90
N LYS A 709 -32.07 -7.74 0.91
CA LYS A 709 -32.39 -8.49 -0.32
C LYS A 709 -33.73 -8.08 -0.93
N GLU A 710 -34.75 -7.84 -0.10
CA GLU A 710 -36.04 -7.28 -0.54
C GLU A 710 -35.87 -5.87 -1.10
N VAL A 711 -35.10 -5.02 -0.44
CA VAL A 711 -34.65 -3.69 -0.91
C VAL A 711 -34.11 -3.75 -2.34
N LYS A 712 -33.17 -4.66 -2.58
CA LYS A 712 -32.51 -4.78 -3.88
C LYS A 712 -33.51 -5.23 -4.94
N LYS A 713 -34.43 -6.14 -4.60
CA LYS A 713 -35.46 -6.69 -5.49
C LYS A 713 -36.57 -5.68 -5.82
N LEU A 714 -37.11 -4.96 -4.84
CA LEU A 714 -38.19 -3.99 -5.02
C LEU A 714 -37.77 -2.79 -5.89
N MET A 715 -36.52 -2.37 -5.80
CA MET A 715 -35.92 -1.36 -6.68
C MET A 715 -35.62 -1.92 -8.08
N ILE A 716 -35.35 -3.22 -8.24
CA ILE A 716 -35.12 -3.85 -9.55
C ILE A 716 -36.41 -3.82 -10.38
N ASP A 717 -37.51 -4.32 -9.82
CA ASP A 717 -38.72 -4.65 -10.58
C ASP A 717 -39.47 -3.41 -11.13
N ASN A 718 -39.44 -2.28 -10.42
CA ASN A 718 -40.10 -1.02 -10.85
C ASN A 718 -39.25 -0.16 -11.82
N LEU A 719 -37.93 -0.38 -11.90
CA LEU A 719 -36.99 0.50 -12.63
C LEU A 719 -36.60 -0.04 -14.02
N LEU A 720 -36.93 -1.31 -14.30
CA LEU A 720 -36.69 -1.98 -15.57
C LEU A 720 -37.56 -1.44 -16.73
N ALA A 721 -38.62 -0.66 -16.44
CA ALA A 721 -39.49 -0.06 -17.46
C ALA A 721 -38.85 1.08 -18.27
N LEU A 722 -37.66 1.56 -17.90
CA LEU A 722 -36.97 2.68 -18.55
C LEU A 722 -35.90 2.26 -19.58
N GLN A 723 -35.69 0.95 -19.78
CA GLN A 723 -34.58 0.41 -20.57
C GLN A 723 -34.79 0.46 -22.10
N GLU A 724 -36.00 0.80 -22.59
CA GLU A 724 -36.38 0.63 -24.00
C GLU A 724 -35.73 1.63 -24.98
N THR A 725 -35.01 2.65 -24.52
CA THR A 725 -34.56 3.75 -25.41
C THR A 725 -33.11 3.66 -25.91
N GLU A 726 -32.14 3.14 -25.14
CA GLU A 726 -30.74 2.99 -25.61
C GLU A 726 -29.98 1.82 -24.91
N PRO A 727 -30.14 0.56 -25.34
CA PRO A 727 -29.64 -0.62 -24.61
C PRO A 727 -28.11 -0.80 -24.59
N GLN A 728 -27.37 0.00 -25.36
CA GLN A 728 -25.93 -0.15 -25.57
C GLN A 728 -25.05 0.63 -24.57
N PHE A 729 -25.63 1.56 -23.79
CA PHE A 729 -24.89 2.38 -22.80
C PHE A 729 -25.40 2.25 -21.35
N TYR A 730 -26.59 1.68 -21.12
CA TYR A 730 -27.21 1.60 -19.80
C TYR A 730 -27.34 0.15 -19.32
N THR A 731 -26.38 -0.32 -18.51
CA THR A 731 -26.54 -1.60 -17.80
C THR A 731 -27.54 -1.43 -16.64
N GLU A 732 -28.22 -2.53 -16.29
CA GLU A 732 -29.21 -2.57 -15.22
C GLU A 732 -28.67 -2.00 -13.89
N GLU A 733 -27.41 -2.29 -13.56
CA GLU A 733 -26.72 -1.79 -12.36
C GLU A 733 -26.49 -0.27 -12.38
N ILE A 734 -26.24 0.31 -13.56
CA ILE A 734 -25.97 1.75 -13.71
C ILE A 734 -27.24 2.54 -13.48
N ILE A 735 -28.36 2.12 -14.07
CA ILE A 735 -29.67 2.75 -13.87
C ILE A 735 -30.07 2.68 -12.39
N LYS A 736 -29.95 1.50 -11.76
CA LYS A 736 -30.21 1.33 -10.32
C LYS A 736 -29.34 2.24 -9.46
N GLY A 737 -28.06 2.34 -9.82
CA GLY A 737 -27.09 3.19 -9.14
C GLY A 737 -27.46 4.67 -9.20
N ILE A 738 -27.85 5.17 -10.38
CA ILE A 738 -28.29 6.56 -10.60
C ILE A 738 -29.53 6.88 -9.75
N ILE A 739 -30.51 5.98 -9.75
CA ILE A 739 -31.79 6.18 -9.07
C ILE A 739 -31.62 6.17 -7.55
N LEU A 740 -30.85 5.22 -7.00
CA LEU A 740 -30.54 5.18 -5.58
C LEU A 740 -29.83 6.47 -5.12
N VAL A 741 -28.87 6.93 -5.92
CA VAL A 741 -28.16 8.20 -5.72
C VAL A 741 -29.13 9.39 -5.68
N MET A 742 -30.06 9.46 -6.63
CA MET A 742 -31.06 10.53 -6.70
C MET A 742 -31.98 10.53 -5.48
N LEU A 743 -32.49 9.36 -5.10
CA LEU A 743 -33.41 9.23 -3.97
C LEU A 743 -32.72 9.56 -2.64
N VAL A 744 -31.49 9.09 -2.42
CA VAL A 744 -30.76 9.31 -1.16
C VAL A 744 -30.21 10.75 -1.08
N ALA A 745 -29.57 11.24 -2.14
CA ALA A 745 -28.94 12.56 -2.12
C ALA A 745 -29.96 13.70 -2.26
N GLY A 746 -30.95 13.56 -3.16
CA GLY A 746 -31.94 14.60 -3.45
C GLY A 746 -32.94 14.82 -2.31
N THR A 747 -33.31 13.77 -1.58
CA THR A 747 -34.26 13.87 -0.48
C THR A 747 -33.65 14.58 0.74
N ASN A 748 -32.48 14.13 1.21
CA ASN A 748 -31.92 14.58 2.47
C ASN A 748 -31.21 15.94 2.39
N THR A 749 -30.52 16.26 1.28
CA THR A 749 -29.93 17.60 1.12
C THR A 749 -31.01 18.68 1.06
N SER A 750 -32.07 18.43 0.30
CA SER A 750 -33.18 19.37 0.12
C SER A 750 -33.97 19.55 1.41
N SER A 751 -34.34 18.46 2.09
CA SER A 751 -35.08 18.54 3.35
C SER A 751 -34.28 19.22 4.46
N THR A 752 -32.99 18.89 4.61
CA THR A 752 -32.10 19.53 5.58
C THR A 752 -31.94 21.03 5.31
N THR A 753 -31.84 21.41 4.03
CA THR A 753 -31.72 22.83 3.65
C THR A 753 -32.99 23.60 3.98
N LEU A 754 -34.16 23.04 3.66
CA LEU A 754 -35.46 23.65 3.97
C LEU A 754 -35.68 23.80 5.47
N ASP A 755 -35.30 22.78 6.25
CA ASP A 755 -35.42 22.80 7.70
C ASP A 755 -34.57 23.93 8.32
N TRP A 756 -33.29 24.04 7.94
CA TRP A 756 -32.43 25.13 8.42
C TRP A 756 -32.87 26.51 7.93
N ALA A 757 -33.36 26.63 6.69
CA ALA A 757 -33.86 27.90 6.17
C ALA A 757 -35.05 28.40 6.98
N MET A 758 -36.02 27.52 7.25
CA MET A 758 -37.18 27.85 8.06
C MET A 758 -36.81 28.12 9.51
N ALA A 759 -35.91 27.32 10.10
CA ALA A 759 -35.43 27.55 11.45
C ALA A 759 -34.74 28.91 11.59
N LEU A 760 -33.94 29.33 10.59
CA LEU A 760 -33.33 30.66 10.58
C LEU A 760 -34.36 31.78 10.45
N LEU A 761 -35.29 31.66 9.50
CA LEU A 761 -36.33 32.67 9.31
C LEU A 761 -37.21 32.81 10.57
N ILE A 762 -37.55 31.71 11.25
CA ILE A 762 -38.34 31.74 12.50
C ILE A 762 -37.56 32.41 13.63
N ASN A 763 -36.24 32.19 13.73
CA ASN A 763 -35.40 32.76 14.77
C ASN A 763 -34.95 34.21 14.46
N HIS A 764 -35.18 34.72 13.25
CA HIS A 764 -34.87 36.08 12.82
C HIS A 764 -36.10 36.77 12.19
N PRO A 765 -37.04 37.28 13.02
CA PRO A 765 -38.30 37.86 12.57
C PRO A 765 -38.15 38.99 11.55
N GLU A 766 -37.14 39.85 11.71
CA GLU A 766 -36.84 40.95 10.77
C GLU A 766 -36.54 40.44 9.36
N THR A 767 -35.78 39.35 9.24
CA THR A 767 -35.49 38.70 7.95
C THR A 767 -36.75 38.13 7.33
N MET A 768 -37.62 37.51 8.13
CA MET A 768 -38.91 36.99 7.69
C MET A 768 -39.83 38.11 7.17
N GLU A 769 -39.88 39.26 7.86
CA GLU A 769 -40.64 40.42 7.43
C GLU A 769 -40.11 41.02 6.11
N ASN A 770 -38.79 41.13 5.96
CA ASN A 770 -38.18 41.60 4.72
C ASN A 770 -38.46 40.65 3.53
N VAL A 771 -38.44 39.33 3.76
CA VAL A 771 -38.84 38.35 2.73
C VAL A 771 -40.30 38.53 2.35
N LYS A 772 -41.21 38.73 3.32
CA LYS A 772 -42.62 38.99 3.04
C LYS A 772 -42.82 40.29 2.26
N ALA A 773 -42.15 41.36 2.67
CA ALA A 773 -42.19 42.65 1.98
C ALA A 773 -41.67 42.57 0.54
N GLU A 774 -40.60 41.79 0.29
CA GLU A 774 -40.11 41.54 -1.07
C GLU A 774 -41.14 40.78 -1.92
N ILE A 775 -41.77 39.73 -1.36
CA ILE A 775 -42.80 38.96 -2.06
C ILE A 775 -44.00 39.86 -2.39
N GLU A 776 -44.48 40.65 -1.42
CA GLU A 776 -45.60 41.57 -1.63
C GLU A 776 -45.28 42.63 -2.69
N ALA A 777 -44.08 43.24 -2.62
CA ALA A 777 -43.67 44.29 -3.55
C ALA A 777 -43.44 43.79 -4.99
N LYS A 778 -43.00 42.54 -5.16
CA LYS A 778 -42.65 42.00 -6.49
C LYS A 778 -43.75 41.16 -7.12
N ILE A 779 -44.57 40.47 -6.32
CA ILE A 779 -45.54 39.46 -6.78
C ILE A 779 -46.99 39.88 -6.50
N GLY A 780 -47.23 40.64 -5.42
CA GLY A 780 -48.57 40.99 -4.93
C GLY A 780 -49.20 39.90 -4.05
N GLN A 781 -50.33 40.21 -3.41
CA GLN A 781 -51.02 39.30 -2.46
C GLN A 781 -52.11 38.42 -3.10
N GLU A 782 -52.50 38.68 -4.36
CA GLU A 782 -53.70 38.07 -4.98
C GLU A 782 -53.47 36.66 -5.56
N ARG A 783 -52.21 36.21 -5.70
CA ARG A 783 -51.89 34.88 -6.22
C ARG A 783 -50.70 34.24 -5.50
N LEU A 784 -50.66 32.90 -5.50
CA LEU A 784 -49.52 32.15 -5.00
C LEU A 784 -48.29 32.37 -5.89
N LEU A 785 -47.12 32.35 -5.25
CA LEU A 785 -45.80 32.41 -5.90
C LEU A 785 -45.58 31.20 -6.80
N GLU A 786 -45.11 31.45 -8.02
CA GLU A 786 -44.77 30.40 -8.99
C GLU A 786 -43.26 30.37 -9.28
N GLU A 787 -42.76 29.27 -9.87
CA GLU A 787 -41.32 29.08 -10.11
C GLU A 787 -40.71 30.18 -11.00
N GLN A 788 -41.48 30.69 -11.96
CA GLN A 788 -41.10 31.80 -12.86
C GLN A 788 -40.87 33.14 -12.14
N ASP A 789 -41.36 33.27 -10.91
CA ASP A 789 -41.23 34.48 -10.10
C ASP A 789 -39.95 34.50 -9.24
N LEU A 790 -39.34 33.34 -8.98
CA LEU A 790 -38.15 33.20 -8.14
C LEU A 790 -36.97 34.11 -8.54
N PRO A 791 -36.65 34.32 -9.84
CA PRO A 791 -35.56 35.21 -10.23
C PRO A 791 -35.76 36.68 -9.79
N LYS A 792 -37.00 37.09 -9.47
CA LYS A 792 -37.34 38.45 -9.03
C LYS A 792 -37.10 38.66 -7.52
N LEU A 793 -36.93 37.59 -6.75
CA LEU A 793 -36.84 37.60 -5.28
C LEU A 793 -35.38 37.46 -4.82
N THR A 794 -34.66 38.57 -4.90
CA THR A 794 -33.22 38.60 -4.65
C THR A 794 -32.89 38.47 -3.16
N TYR A 795 -33.70 39.06 -2.28
CA TYR A 795 -33.53 38.99 -0.83
C TYR A 795 -33.80 37.57 -0.33
N LEU A 796 -34.87 36.92 -0.79
CA LEU A 796 -35.12 35.49 -0.51
C LEU A 796 -33.96 34.60 -0.97
N GLN A 797 -33.46 34.81 -2.20
CA GLN A 797 -32.31 34.05 -2.71
C GLN A 797 -31.05 34.26 -1.86
N ASN A 798 -30.81 35.49 -1.39
CA ASN A 798 -29.70 35.79 -0.49
C ASN A 798 -29.87 35.14 0.89
N ALA A 799 -31.07 35.13 1.45
CA ALA A 799 -31.36 34.45 2.72
C ALA A 799 -31.15 32.93 2.64
N ILE A 800 -31.53 32.32 1.52
CA ILE A 800 -31.26 30.89 1.23
C ILE A 800 -29.76 30.63 1.10
N ASN A 801 -29.04 31.49 0.37
CA ASN A 801 -27.58 31.37 0.24
C ASN A 801 -26.87 31.50 1.59
N GLU A 802 -27.33 32.41 2.44
CA GLU A 802 -26.78 32.60 3.80
C GLU A 802 -27.09 31.40 4.71
N THR A 803 -28.27 30.80 4.56
CA THR A 803 -28.61 29.53 5.23
C THR A 803 -27.62 28.43 4.85
N LEU A 804 -27.36 28.25 3.55
CA LEU A 804 -26.43 27.24 3.06
C LEU A 804 -24.98 27.53 3.48
N ARG A 805 -24.61 28.80 3.70
CA ARG A 805 -23.29 29.20 4.24
C ARG A 805 -23.16 28.81 5.72
N LEU A 806 -24.18 29.09 6.52
CA LEU A 806 -24.18 28.79 7.95
C LEU A 806 -24.38 27.29 8.23
N TYR A 807 -25.29 26.64 7.51
CA TYR A 807 -25.68 25.26 7.72
C TYR A 807 -25.61 24.50 6.39
N PRO A 808 -24.39 24.24 5.87
CA PRO A 808 -24.25 23.46 4.67
C PRO A 808 -24.81 22.05 4.92
N PRO A 809 -25.65 21.50 4.03
CA PRO A 809 -26.21 20.16 4.20
C PRO A 809 -25.13 19.08 4.20
N SER A 810 -23.96 19.37 3.62
CA SER A 810 -22.77 18.52 3.69
C SER A 810 -21.61 19.32 4.32
N PRO A 811 -21.43 19.28 5.65
CA PRO A 811 -20.38 20.05 6.32
C PRO A 811 -18.97 19.54 6.00
N LEU A 812 -18.85 18.30 5.52
CA LEU A 812 -17.63 17.65 5.06
C LEU A 812 -17.93 16.96 3.72
N LEU A 813 -17.27 17.40 2.65
CA LEU A 813 -17.49 16.78 1.33
C LEU A 813 -16.97 15.34 1.33
N PHE A 814 -17.65 14.46 0.58
CA PHE A 814 -17.28 13.05 0.46
C PHE A 814 -15.84 12.92 -0.06
N PRO A 815 -15.02 11.98 0.47
CA PRO A 815 -13.61 11.98 0.16
C PRO A 815 -13.31 11.66 -1.30
N HIS A 816 -12.42 12.46 -1.87
CA HIS A 816 -11.75 12.19 -3.14
C HIS A 816 -10.43 11.43 -2.86
N GLU A 817 -9.82 10.81 -3.86
CA GLU A 817 -8.52 10.15 -3.71
C GLU A 817 -7.57 10.63 -4.81
N ALA A 818 -6.35 11.03 -4.44
CA ALA A 818 -5.31 11.41 -5.41
C ALA A 818 -4.93 10.20 -6.28
N TYR A 819 -5.10 10.32 -7.60
CA TYR A 819 -4.73 9.27 -8.56
C TYR A 819 -3.20 9.17 -8.79
N GLU A 820 -2.47 10.25 -8.56
CA GLU A 820 -1.02 10.37 -8.68
C GLU A 820 -0.46 11.37 -7.66
N ASP A 821 0.86 11.46 -7.55
CA ASP A 821 1.53 12.44 -6.69
C ASP A 821 1.33 13.84 -7.27
N CYS A 822 1.08 14.85 -6.44
CA CYS A 822 0.87 16.22 -6.89
C CYS A 822 1.34 17.24 -5.84
N VAL A 823 1.45 18.51 -6.24
CA VAL A 823 1.78 19.62 -5.34
C VAL A 823 0.54 20.49 -5.17
N VAL A 824 0.14 20.76 -3.92
CA VAL A 824 -1.01 21.59 -3.58
C VAL A 824 -0.58 22.64 -2.58
N GLY A 825 -0.77 23.93 -2.89
CA GLY A 825 -0.36 25.02 -2.01
C GLY A 825 1.15 25.02 -1.68
N GLY A 826 1.99 24.54 -2.61
CA GLY A 826 3.45 24.42 -2.42
C GLY A 826 3.92 23.18 -1.66
N PHE A 827 3.00 22.29 -1.25
CA PHE A 827 3.31 21.07 -0.51
C PHE A 827 3.06 19.81 -1.33
N ASP A 828 3.92 18.79 -1.15
CA ASP A 828 3.80 17.48 -1.79
C ASP A 828 2.64 16.68 -1.21
N VAL A 829 1.82 16.09 -2.09
CA VAL A 829 0.67 15.25 -1.76
C VAL A 829 0.84 13.89 -2.46
N PRO A 830 1.05 12.79 -1.71
CA PRO A 830 1.21 11.47 -2.30
C PRO A 830 -0.07 10.94 -2.95
N ARG A 831 0.10 10.09 -3.96
CA ARG A 831 -0.94 9.23 -4.52
C ARG A 831 -1.63 8.41 -3.42
N HIS A 832 -2.92 8.11 -3.61
CA HIS A 832 -3.78 7.41 -2.66
C HIS A 832 -4.08 8.19 -1.36
N THR A 833 -3.74 9.48 -1.32
CA THR A 833 -4.17 10.38 -0.25
C THR A 833 -5.64 10.73 -0.42
N MET A 834 -6.44 10.55 0.63
CA MET A 834 -7.86 10.91 0.63
C MET A 834 -8.03 12.40 0.88
N LEU A 835 -8.67 13.13 -0.02
CA LEU A 835 -8.96 14.55 0.13
C LEU A 835 -10.30 14.76 0.84
N PHE A 836 -10.29 15.51 1.93
CA PHE A 836 -11.46 15.96 2.67
C PHE A 836 -11.54 17.48 2.64
N ILE A 837 -12.68 18.01 2.17
CA ILE A 837 -12.94 19.45 2.14
C ILE A 837 -13.92 19.80 3.24
N ASN A 838 -13.46 20.62 4.18
CA ASN A 838 -14.22 21.08 5.32
C ASN A 838 -15.05 22.31 4.94
N ALA A 839 -16.16 22.10 4.22
CA ALA A 839 -17.06 23.15 3.78
C ALA A 839 -17.57 24.01 4.95
N TRP A 840 -17.83 23.39 6.11
CA TRP A 840 -18.22 24.09 7.34
C TRP A 840 -17.21 25.15 7.77
N GLY A 841 -15.92 24.84 7.66
CA GLY A 841 -14.80 25.73 7.96
C GLY A 841 -14.64 26.85 6.94
N ILE A 842 -14.70 26.49 5.66
CA ILE A 842 -14.52 27.40 4.52
C ILE A 842 -15.58 28.51 4.53
N HIS A 843 -16.85 28.15 4.73
CA HIS A 843 -17.96 29.11 4.72
C HIS A 843 -18.00 30.07 5.92
N ARG A 844 -17.23 29.77 6.97
CA ARG A 844 -17.13 30.57 8.21
C ARG A 844 -15.81 31.33 8.33
N ASP A 845 -14.98 31.32 7.29
CA ASP A 845 -13.74 32.08 7.30
C ASP A 845 -14.05 33.59 7.20
N PRO A 846 -13.65 34.43 8.17
CA PRO A 846 -13.94 35.86 8.13
C PRO A 846 -13.31 36.57 6.92
N ASN A 847 -12.30 35.97 6.27
CA ASN A 847 -11.67 36.51 5.07
C ASN A 847 -12.41 36.12 3.77
N THR A 848 -13.47 35.30 3.85
CA THR A 848 -14.33 35.05 2.70
C THR A 848 -15.39 36.13 2.56
N GLY A 849 -15.34 36.88 1.46
CA GLY A 849 -16.49 37.66 1.00
C GLY A 849 -17.70 36.75 0.69
N PRO A 850 -18.87 37.31 0.33
CA PRO A 850 -20.06 36.51 0.01
C PRO A 850 -19.74 35.52 -1.11
N VAL A 851 -19.59 34.25 -0.73
CA VAL A 851 -19.25 33.17 -1.66
C VAL A 851 -20.46 32.95 -2.57
N ARG A 852 -20.45 33.56 -3.77
CA ARG A 852 -21.38 33.15 -4.82
C ARG A 852 -21.11 31.68 -5.11
N TYR A 853 -22.13 30.83 -5.00
CA TYR A 853 -22.08 29.38 -5.26
C TYR A 853 -21.58 28.96 -6.67
N LYS A 854 -21.00 29.87 -7.46
CA LYS A 854 -20.33 29.60 -8.74
C LYS A 854 -19.21 28.55 -8.64
N TRP A 855 -18.60 28.39 -7.45
CA TRP A 855 -17.54 27.41 -7.19
C TRP A 855 -18.01 25.96 -7.29
N PHE A 856 -19.30 25.72 -7.07
CA PHE A 856 -19.92 24.41 -7.11
C PHE A 856 -21.00 24.40 -8.19
N PRO A 857 -20.66 24.15 -9.47
CA PRO A 857 -21.66 23.78 -10.44
C PRO A 857 -22.44 22.59 -9.87
N LEU A 858 -23.78 22.64 -9.88
CA LEU A 858 -24.68 21.59 -9.40
C LEU A 858 -24.32 20.16 -9.88
N GLY A 859 -23.50 20.04 -10.93
CA GLY A 859 -22.91 18.79 -11.42
C GLY A 859 -21.65 18.26 -10.74
N LYS A 860 -21.09 18.94 -9.72
CA LYS A 860 -19.90 18.49 -8.96
C LYS A 860 -20.21 18.18 -7.48
N CYS A 861 -21.44 18.42 -7.02
CA CYS A 861 -21.88 18.23 -5.62
C CYS A 861 -23.24 17.55 -5.53
N MET A 862 -23.30 16.29 -5.92
CA MET A 862 -24.13 15.36 -5.15
C MET A 862 -23.22 14.67 -4.13
N PHE A 863 -23.83 14.18 -3.06
CA PHE A 863 -23.31 13.22 -2.07
C PHE A 863 -22.97 13.77 -0.68
N ILE A 864 -23.66 13.14 0.26
CA ILE A 864 -23.89 13.52 1.63
C ILE A 864 -23.03 12.65 2.55
N ALA A 865 -22.39 13.29 3.53
CA ALA A 865 -22.27 12.76 4.88
C ALA A 865 -22.91 13.78 5.85
N THR A 866 -24.24 13.70 6.06
CA THR A 866 -24.95 14.54 7.03
C THR A 866 -24.66 13.96 8.41
N SER A 867 -23.80 14.60 9.19
CA SER A 867 -23.66 14.33 10.62
C SER A 867 -24.62 15.19 11.47
N SER A 868 -25.71 15.71 10.92
CA SER A 868 -26.61 16.61 11.66
C SER A 868 -27.50 15.86 12.66
N HIS A 869 -27.90 14.61 12.40
CA HIS A 869 -28.84 13.89 13.28
C HIS A 869 -28.48 12.42 13.54
N ILE A 870 -27.34 12.17 14.21
CA ILE A 870 -27.23 10.97 15.03
C ILE A 870 -27.83 11.34 16.39
N ASP A 871 -29.06 10.85 16.62
CA ASP A 871 -29.81 10.92 17.87
C ASP A 871 -28.88 10.96 19.10
N LYS A 872 -28.95 12.04 19.90
CA LYS A 872 -28.16 12.25 21.13
C LYS A 872 -28.25 11.05 22.09
N LYS A 873 -29.32 10.23 22.02
CA LYS A 873 -29.46 9.00 22.81
C LYS A 873 -28.64 7.81 22.27
N ARG A 874 -28.31 7.77 20.98
CA ARG A 874 -27.45 6.73 20.36
C ARG A 874 -25.96 7.07 20.38
N VAL A 875 -25.59 8.36 20.35
CA VAL A 875 -24.17 8.80 20.37
C VAL A 875 -23.46 8.48 21.68
N LYS A 876 -24.17 8.44 22.81
CA LYS A 876 -23.59 7.98 24.10
C LYS A 876 -23.04 6.54 24.07
N ARG A 877 -23.39 5.71 23.08
CA ARG A 877 -22.82 4.36 22.89
C ARG A 877 -21.62 4.30 21.95
N MET A 878 -21.29 5.39 21.24
CA MET A 878 -20.23 5.42 20.22
C MET A 878 -18.92 6.07 20.70
N GLU A 879 -18.87 6.65 21.91
CA GLU A 879 -17.62 7.14 22.52
C GLU A 879 -16.77 6.02 23.17
N GLU A 880 -17.34 4.82 23.34
CA GLU A 880 -16.70 3.70 24.04
C GLU A 880 -15.97 2.62 23.19
N PRO A 881 -16.12 2.45 21.86
CA PRO A 881 -15.68 1.22 21.22
C PRO A 881 -14.15 1.08 21.05
N PHE A 882 -13.36 2.14 21.21
CA PHE A 882 -11.90 2.08 21.03
C PHE A 882 -11.18 1.38 22.20
N TRP A 883 -11.43 1.84 23.43
CA TRP A 883 -10.88 1.19 24.62
C TRP A 883 -11.57 -0.13 24.91
N TYR A 884 -12.87 -0.26 24.63
CA TYR A 884 -13.58 -1.53 24.77
C TYR A 884 -13.12 -2.54 23.72
N GLY A 885 -12.80 -2.17 22.48
CA GLY A 885 -12.25 -3.11 21.48
C GLY A 885 -10.88 -3.67 21.87
N LEU A 886 -9.96 -2.79 22.28
CA LEU A 886 -8.62 -3.19 22.70
C LEU A 886 -8.62 -3.92 24.05
N ALA A 887 -9.41 -3.45 25.02
CA ALA A 887 -9.58 -4.11 26.31
C ALA A 887 -10.32 -5.44 26.16
N LEU A 888 -11.34 -5.57 25.30
CA LEU A 888 -12.06 -6.83 25.08
C LEU A 888 -11.17 -7.84 24.35
N ILE A 889 -10.29 -7.43 23.44
CA ILE A 889 -9.29 -8.30 22.79
C ILE A 889 -8.27 -8.79 23.82
N ILE A 890 -7.73 -7.90 24.66
CA ILE A 890 -6.75 -8.26 25.71
C ILE A 890 -7.42 -9.12 26.82
N PHE A 891 -8.64 -8.76 27.23
CA PHE A 891 -9.43 -9.46 28.26
C PHE A 891 -9.93 -10.83 27.77
N THR A 892 -10.32 -10.98 26.50
CA THR A 892 -10.70 -12.30 25.94
C THR A 892 -9.49 -13.19 25.64
N LEU A 893 -8.32 -12.62 25.33
CA LEU A 893 -7.06 -13.37 25.24
C LEU A 893 -6.58 -13.87 26.63
N LEU A 894 -6.81 -13.09 27.69
CA LEU A 894 -6.38 -13.43 29.05
C LEU A 894 -7.37 -14.33 29.82
N LEU A 895 -8.69 -14.10 29.74
CA LEU A 895 -9.69 -14.95 30.42
C LEU A 895 -9.75 -16.38 29.89
N LYS A 896 -9.40 -16.62 28.63
CA LYS A 896 -9.47 -17.97 28.04
C LYS A 896 -8.20 -18.79 28.22
N LEU A 897 -7.15 -18.22 28.81
CA LEU A 897 -6.04 -19.00 29.36
C LEU A 897 -6.38 -19.60 30.74
N SER A 898 -7.45 -19.15 31.44
CA SER A 898 -7.71 -19.56 32.83
C SER A 898 -8.98 -20.38 33.10
N THR A 899 -9.83 -20.69 32.10
CA THR A 899 -11.03 -21.52 32.38
C THR A 899 -11.28 -22.58 31.32
N THR A 900 -10.58 -23.72 31.44
CA THR A 900 -11.14 -25.02 31.08
C THR A 900 -12.05 -25.49 32.23
N ARG A 901 -13.37 -25.39 32.05
CA ARG A 901 -14.32 -26.35 32.62
C ARG A 901 -15.61 -26.37 31.81
N GLN A 902 -15.92 -27.56 31.30
CA GLN A 902 -17.14 -27.91 30.59
C GLN A 902 -18.39 -27.65 31.43
N LYS A 903 -19.51 -27.32 30.76
CA LYS A 903 -20.84 -27.83 31.10
C LYS A 903 -21.56 -28.29 29.84
N HIS A 904 -22.15 -29.49 29.95
CA HIS A 904 -22.78 -30.31 28.91
C HIS A 904 -23.99 -29.68 28.19
N LYS A 905 -24.18 -30.01 26.90
CA LYS A 905 -25.33 -30.83 26.41
C LYS A 905 -25.29 -31.08 24.88
N LYS A 906 -25.79 -32.28 24.52
CA LYS A 906 -26.05 -32.93 23.22
C LYS A 906 -24.94 -33.86 22.68
N ASN A 907 -25.35 -35.08 22.31
CA ASN A 907 -24.60 -36.16 21.65
C ASN A 907 -23.93 -35.64 20.37
N LEU A 908 -22.79 -34.99 20.51
CA LEU A 908 -22.01 -34.47 19.41
C LEU A 908 -20.76 -35.32 19.26
N PRO A 909 -20.30 -35.58 18.02
CA PRO A 909 -19.07 -36.30 17.80
C PRO A 909 -17.90 -35.61 18.53
N PRO A 910 -16.93 -36.38 19.05
CA PRO A 910 -15.83 -35.83 19.84
C PRO A 910 -15.02 -34.83 19.01
N SER A 911 -14.36 -33.92 19.72
CA SER A 911 -13.67 -32.77 19.14
C SER A 911 -12.36 -32.59 19.88
N PRO A 912 -11.21 -32.44 19.17
CA PRO A 912 -9.95 -32.07 19.80
C PRO A 912 -10.05 -30.67 20.46
N PRO A 913 -9.04 -30.26 21.24
CA PRO A 913 -8.94 -28.88 21.69
C PRO A 913 -8.89 -27.92 20.50
N SER A 914 -9.70 -26.86 20.53
CA SER A 914 -9.79 -25.86 19.45
C SER A 914 -9.30 -24.50 19.95
N LEU A 915 -8.50 -23.79 19.14
CA LEU A 915 -8.11 -22.41 19.45
C LEU A 915 -9.21 -21.41 19.07
N PRO A 916 -9.34 -20.28 19.80
CA PRO A 916 -10.25 -19.21 19.43
C PRO A 916 -9.94 -18.65 18.03
N MET A 917 -10.96 -18.18 17.32
CA MET A 917 -10.90 -17.57 15.97
C MET A 917 -10.45 -18.51 14.84
N ILE A 918 -9.41 -19.32 15.02
CA ILE A 918 -8.87 -20.23 13.98
C ILE A 918 -9.38 -21.68 14.13
N GLY A 919 -9.98 -22.04 15.27
CA GLY A 919 -10.46 -23.38 15.55
C GLY A 919 -9.30 -24.39 15.62
N HIS A 920 -9.41 -25.45 14.85
CA HIS A 920 -8.47 -26.56 14.76
C HIS A 920 -7.44 -26.37 13.65
N LEU A 921 -7.37 -25.20 12.99
CA LEU A 921 -6.38 -24.94 11.92
C LEU A 921 -4.94 -25.11 12.42
N HIS A 922 -4.67 -24.84 13.70
CA HIS A 922 -3.36 -25.07 14.32
C HIS A 922 -2.94 -26.55 14.37
N LEU A 923 -3.89 -27.48 14.25
CA LEU A 923 -3.60 -28.91 14.17
C LEU A 923 -3.30 -29.34 12.74
N VAL A 924 -3.65 -28.54 11.72
CA VAL A 924 -3.53 -28.90 10.31
C VAL A 924 -2.11 -28.64 9.80
N LYS A 925 -1.36 -29.69 9.49
CA LYS A 925 -0.05 -29.61 8.84
C LYS A 925 -0.15 -30.06 7.38
N GLN A 926 0.74 -29.57 6.53
CA GLN A 926 0.83 -30.07 5.16
C GLN A 926 1.59 -31.42 5.14
N PRO A 927 1.15 -32.42 4.36
CA PRO A 927 -0.08 -32.45 3.57
C PRO A 927 -1.32 -32.74 4.43
N ILE A 928 -2.37 -31.93 4.28
CA ILE A 928 -3.61 -31.94 5.10
C ILE A 928 -4.19 -33.35 5.29
N ARG A 929 -4.16 -34.19 4.24
CA ARG A 929 -4.67 -35.56 4.26
C ARG A 929 -4.06 -36.42 5.39
N ARG A 930 -2.75 -36.32 5.62
CA ARG A 930 -2.04 -37.11 6.64
C ARG A 930 -2.44 -36.65 8.04
N THR A 931 -2.62 -35.35 8.21
CA THR A 931 -3.05 -34.79 9.49
C THR A 931 -4.48 -35.18 9.82
N LEU A 932 -5.41 -35.13 8.85
CA LEU A 932 -6.79 -35.56 9.08
C LEU A 932 -6.88 -37.05 9.38
N GLN A 933 -6.08 -37.88 8.70
CA GLN A 933 -6.00 -39.31 9.00
C GLN A 933 -5.47 -39.58 10.42
N ALA A 934 -4.40 -38.89 10.84
CA ALA A 934 -3.86 -39.02 12.19
C ALA A 934 -4.86 -38.54 13.26
N LEU A 935 -5.62 -37.47 12.99
CA LEU A 935 -6.68 -37.01 13.89
C LEU A 935 -7.83 -38.03 13.99
N ALA A 936 -8.23 -38.62 12.86
CA ALA A 936 -9.25 -39.67 12.80
C ALA A 936 -8.85 -40.94 13.57
N GLN A 937 -7.60 -41.39 13.42
CA GLN A 937 -7.06 -42.53 14.16
C GLN A 937 -6.95 -42.24 15.65
N LYS A 938 -6.56 -41.01 16.02
CA LYS A 938 -6.31 -40.64 17.42
C LYS A 938 -7.57 -40.42 18.24
N PHE A 939 -8.64 -39.87 17.65
CA PHE A 939 -9.81 -39.45 18.41
C PHE A 939 -11.05 -40.32 18.14
N CYS A 940 -11.55 -40.40 16.91
CA CYS A 940 -12.58 -41.38 16.49
C CYS A 940 -12.86 -41.30 14.97
N LYS A 941 -13.72 -42.21 14.48
CA LYS A 941 -14.12 -42.29 13.07
C LYS A 941 -15.06 -41.16 12.57
N VAL A 942 -15.66 -40.38 13.47
CA VAL A 942 -16.55 -39.24 13.15
C VAL A 942 -16.19 -38.06 14.04
N LEU A 943 -15.42 -37.13 13.53
CA LEU A 943 -14.81 -36.04 14.30
C LEU A 943 -15.45 -34.70 14.00
N ARG A 944 -15.74 -33.95 15.05
CA ARG A 944 -16.15 -32.56 14.91
C ARG A 944 -14.92 -31.66 15.00
N LEU A 945 -14.68 -30.91 13.93
CA LEU A 945 -13.64 -29.90 13.81
C LEU A 945 -14.27 -28.52 13.56
N ARG A 946 -13.41 -27.50 13.59
CA ARG A 946 -13.74 -26.11 13.35
C ARG A 946 -12.58 -25.48 12.59
N TRP A 947 -12.81 -24.88 11.44
CA TRP A 947 -11.81 -24.11 10.72
C TRP A 947 -12.28 -22.67 10.63
N GLY A 948 -11.60 -21.77 11.36
CA GLY A 948 -12.10 -20.42 11.52
C GLY A 948 -13.42 -20.38 12.31
N SER A 949 -14.46 -19.81 11.71
CA SER A 949 -15.85 -19.86 12.19
C SER A 949 -16.64 -21.07 11.70
N ARG A 950 -16.13 -21.85 10.72
CA ARG A 950 -16.86 -22.93 10.07
C ARG A 950 -16.76 -24.23 10.86
N ARG A 951 -17.89 -24.93 11.03
CA ARG A 951 -17.95 -26.28 11.60
C ARG A 951 -17.63 -27.28 10.49
N VAL A 952 -16.76 -28.23 10.80
CA VAL A 952 -16.28 -29.26 9.88
C VAL A 952 -16.55 -30.61 10.50
N LEU A 953 -17.17 -31.52 9.75
CA LEU A 953 -17.37 -32.90 10.17
C LEU A 953 -16.41 -33.77 9.35
N LEU A 954 -15.47 -34.42 10.03
CA LEU A 954 -14.55 -35.36 9.42
C LEU A 954 -15.11 -36.77 9.62
N VAL A 955 -15.38 -37.46 8.52
CA VAL A 955 -15.89 -38.84 8.53
C VAL A 955 -14.85 -39.75 7.91
N SER A 956 -14.43 -40.76 8.67
CA SER A 956 -13.45 -41.76 8.25
C SER A 956 -13.98 -43.20 8.41
N SER A 957 -15.30 -43.38 8.57
CA SER A 957 -15.96 -44.69 8.56
C SER A 957 -16.71 -44.89 7.23
N PRO A 958 -16.44 -45.97 6.48
CA PRO A 958 -17.17 -46.28 5.25
C PRO A 958 -18.69 -46.37 5.46
N SER A 959 -19.14 -47.04 6.53
CA SER A 959 -20.56 -47.19 6.86
C SER A 959 -21.28 -45.86 7.14
N VAL A 960 -20.59 -44.91 7.76
CA VAL A 960 -21.15 -43.57 8.05
C VAL A 960 -21.14 -42.71 6.80
N ALA A 961 -20.12 -42.84 5.95
CA ALA A 961 -20.09 -42.15 4.66
C ALA A 961 -21.23 -42.65 3.76
N GLU A 962 -21.47 -43.97 3.71
CA GLU A 962 -22.59 -44.58 2.99
C GLU A 962 -23.94 -44.07 3.53
N GLU A 963 -24.14 -44.05 4.85
CA GLU A 963 -25.36 -43.49 5.44
C GLU A 963 -25.55 -42.01 5.08
N LEU A 964 -24.49 -41.20 5.13
CA LEU A 964 -24.55 -39.77 4.77
C LEU A 964 -24.91 -39.56 3.30
N PHE A 965 -24.39 -40.37 2.39
CA PHE A 965 -24.65 -40.25 0.95
C PHE A 965 -25.92 -40.95 0.48
N THR A 966 -26.56 -41.78 1.31
CA THR A 966 -27.81 -42.48 0.95
C THR A 966 -29.03 -41.88 1.66
N LYS A 967 -28.93 -41.53 2.94
CA LYS A 967 -30.05 -41.02 3.74
C LYS A 967 -30.05 -39.50 3.94
N HIS A 968 -28.90 -38.85 3.77
CA HIS A 968 -28.71 -37.42 4.08
C HIS A 968 -28.01 -36.65 2.96
N ASP A 969 -28.06 -37.16 1.73
CA ASP A 969 -27.35 -36.65 0.57
C ASP A 969 -27.70 -35.18 0.27
N ILE A 970 -28.98 -34.81 0.33
CA ILE A 970 -29.46 -33.43 0.09
C ILE A 970 -28.90 -32.45 1.14
N ILE A 971 -28.77 -32.87 2.41
CA ILE A 971 -28.27 -32.02 3.50
C ILE A 971 -26.80 -31.65 3.27
N PHE A 972 -26.02 -32.57 2.70
CA PHE A 972 -24.59 -32.38 2.40
C PHE A 972 -24.31 -32.10 0.92
N ALA A 973 -25.35 -31.91 0.10
CA ALA A 973 -25.19 -31.67 -1.34
C ALA A 973 -24.60 -30.29 -1.64
N SER A 974 -24.87 -29.29 -0.80
CA SER A 974 -24.42 -27.91 -1.04
C SER A 974 -22.92 -27.74 -0.80
N ARG A 975 -22.21 -27.19 -1.78
CA ARG A 975 -20.76 -26.92 -1.69
C ARG A 975 -20.47 -25.58 -1.00
N PRO A 976 -19.49 -25.53 -0.09
CA PRO A 976 -19.15 -24.28 0.60
C PRO A 976 -18.60 -23.26 -0.39
N ARG A 977 -19.05 -22.00 -0.26
CA ARG A 977 -18.45 -20.88 -1.02
C ARG A 977 -17.03 -20.63 -0.51
N LEU A 978 -16.05 -21.08 -1.29
CA LEU A 978 -14.61 -20.93 -1.06
C LEU A 978 -14.01 -20.00 -2.12
N LEU A 979 -12.90 -19.33 -1.80
CA LEU A 979 -12.17 -18.47 -2.74
C LEU A 979 -11.79 -19.20 -4.03
N VAL A 980 -11.42 -20.49 -3.95
CA VAL A 980 -11.16 -21.33 -5.12
C VAL A 980 -12.40 -21.48 -6.01
N GLY A 981 -13.60 -21.56 -5.43
CA GLY A 981 -14.84 -21.61 -6.20
C GLY A 981 -15.15 -20.31 -6.92
N LYS A 982 -14.81 -19.18 -6.29
CA LYS A 982 -14.97 -17.85 -6.89
C LYS A 982 -13.99 -17.62 -8.06
N HIS A 983 -12.71 -17.94 -7.86
CA HIS A 983 -11.65 -17.58 -8.81
C HIS A 983 -11.29 -18.68 -9.82
N PHE A 984 -11.43 -19.94 -9.45
CA PHE A 984 -10.99 -21.08 -10.26
C PHE A 984 -12.15 -21.85 -10.89
N ALA A 985 -13.38 -21.64 -10.39
CA ALA A 985 -14.59 -22.28 -10.91
C ALA A 985 -15.62 -21.25 -11.40
N TYR A 986 -15.13 -20.18 -12.02
CA TYR A 986 -15.93 -19.18 -12.72
C TYR A 986 -17.18 -18.76 -11.93
N ASP A 987 -16.97 -18.27 -10.70
CA ASP A 987 -18.02 -17.91 -9.74
C ASP A 987 -19.01 -19.05 -9.40
N PHE A 988 -18.47 -20.21 -9.05
CA PHE A 988 -19.23 -21.40 -8.62
C PHE A 988 -20.13 -22.01 -9.71
N THR A 989 -19.78 -21.85 -10.98
CA THR A 989 -20.56 -22.39 -12.11
C THR A 989 -20.11 -23.78 -12.56
N THR A 990 -19.08 -24.37 -11.95
CA THR A 990 -18.65 -25.75 -12.24
C THR A 990 -19.37 -26.79 -11.39
N VAL A 991 -19.59 -27.99 -11.94
CA VAL A 991 -20.32 -29.08 -11.25
C VAL A 991 -19.70 -29.49 -9.90
N THR A 992 -18.39 -29.25 -9.71
CA THR A 992 -17.65 -29.64 -8.51
C THR A 992 -17.82 -28.66 -7.34
N LEU A 993 -18.06 -27.37 -7.63
CA LEU A 993 -18.12 -26.30 -6.63
C LEU A 993 -19.44 -25.51 -6.65
N ALA A 994 -20.36 -25.82 -7.56
CA ALA A 994 -21.69 -25.22 -7.60
C ALA A 994 -22.51 -25.54 -6.32
N PRO A 995 -23.21 -24.55 -5.74
CA PRO A 995 -24.11 -24.79 -4.62
C PRO A 995 -25.28 -25.68 -5.06
N TYR A 996 -25.83 -26.47 -4.14
CA TYR A 996 -27.01 -27.28 -4.46
C TYR A 996 -28.19 -26.37 -4.82
N GLY A 997 -28.81 -26.64 -5.97
CA GLY A 997 -29.85 -25.82 -6.58
C GLY A 997 -30.08 -26.24 -8.04
N ASP A 998 -30.86 -25.48 -8.80
CA ASP A 998 -31.20 -25.80 -10.19
C ASP A 998 -29.96 -25.88 -11.09
N LEU A 999 -29.03 -24.94 -10.91
CA LEU A 999 -27.76 -24.93 -11.62
C LEU A 999 -26.99 -26.23 -11.43
N TRP A 1000 -26.79 -26.67 -10.18
CA TRP A 1000 -26.07 -27.92 -9.91
C TRP A 1000 -26.81 -29.16 -10.43
N ARG A 1001 -28.14 -29.21 -10.32
CA ARG A 1001 -28.95 -30.32 -10.86
C ARG A 1001 -28.82 -30.42 -12.38
N ASN A 1002 -28.87 -29.28 -13.07
CA ASN A 1002 -28.70 -29.21 -14.52
C ASN A 1002 -27.28 -29.59 -14.94
N LEU A 1003 -26.26 -29.01 -14.31
CA LEU A 1003 -24.85 -29.36 -14.57
C LEU A 1003 -24.57 -30.84 -14.33
N ARG A 1004 -25.08 -31.42 -13.22
CA ARG A 1004 -24.92 -32.84 -12.94
C ARG A 1004 -25.61 -33.70 -13.98
N ARG A 1005 -26.82 -33.32 -14.42
CA ARG A 1005 -27.56 -34.05 -15.46
C ARG A 1005 -26.79 -34.05 -16.78
N VAL A 1006 -26.30 -32.90 -17.23
CA VAL A 1006 -25.47 -32.77 -18.44
C VAL A 1006 -24.20 -33.61 -18.31
N MET A 1007 -23.48 -33.50 -17.20
CA MET A 1007 -22.24 -34.26 -17.01
C MET A 1007 -22.47 -35.77 -16.98
N THR A 1008 -23.55 -36.26 -16.38
CA THR A 1008 -23.83 -37.70 -16.28
C THR A 1008 -24.44 -38.28 -17.57
N LEU A 1009 -25.37 -37.57 -18.21
CA LEU A 1009 -26.12 -38.09 -19.36
C LEU A 1009 -25.44 -37.79 -20.70
N GLU A 1010 -24.86 -36.60 -20.84
CA GLU A 1010 -24.32 -36.13 -22.12
C GLU A 1010 -22.79 -36.31 -22.21
N VAL A 1011 -22.06 -36.04 -21.14
CA VAL A 1011 -20.57 -36.03 -21.17
C VAL A 1011 -19.97 -37.38 -20.77
N PHE A 1012 -20.43 -37.98 -19.67
CA PHE A 1012 -19.87 -39.22 -19.10
C PHE A 1012 -20.82 -40.42 -19.16
N SER A 1013 -21.84 -40.41 -20.02
CA SER A 1013 -22.66 -41.59 -20.21
C SER A 1013 -21.86 -42.72 -20.85
N SER A 1014 -22.23 -43.98 -20.55
CA SER A 1014 -21.57 -45.15 -21.11
C SER A 1014 -21.53 -45.13 -22.64
N ALA A 1015 -22.61 -44.64 -23.27
CA ALA A 1015 -22.71 -44.48 -24.73
C ALA A 1015 -21.71 -43.43 -25.25
N ARG A 1016 -21.60 -42.27 -24.59
CA ARG A 1016 -20.65 -41.22 -25.00
C ARG A 1016 -19.20 -41.64 -24.76
N LEU A 1017 -18.91 -42.28 -23.62
CA LEU A 1017 -17.58 -42.82 -23.31
C LEU A 1017 -17.13 -43.91 -24.29
N ALA A 1018 -18.07 -44.71 -24.81
CA ALA A 1018 -17.76 -45.74 -25.82
C ALA A 1018 -17.26 -45.12 -27.14
N GLN A 1019 -17.74 -43.93 -27.52
CA GLN A 1019 -17.30 -43.21 -28.72
C GLN A 1019 -15.83 -42.78 -28.64
N PHE A 1020 -15.31 -42.54 -27.43
CA PHE A 1020 -13.90 -42.18 -27.19
C PHE A 1020 -13.02 -43.39 -26.84
N SER A 1021 -13.50 -44.62 -27.05
CA SER A 1021 -12.75 -45.86 -26.74
C SER A 1021 -11.44 -45.96 -27.51
N SER A 1022 -11.42 -45.57 -28.79
CA SER A 1022 -10.23 -45.57 -29.64
C SER A 1022 -9.14 -44.61 -29.15
N ILE A 1023 -9.51 -43.40 -28.75
CA ILE A 1023 -8.59 -42.39 -28.17
C ILE A 1023 -8.00 -42.89 -26.85
N ARG A 1024 -8.85 -43.42 -25.96
CA ARG A 1024 -8.40 -43.97 -24.67
C ARG A 1024 -7.43 -45.13 -24.85
N GLN A 1025 -7.72 -46.06 -25.76
CA GLN A 1025 -6.83 -47.18 -26.07
C GLN A 1025 -5.54 -46.72 -26.77
N GLY A 1026 -5.62 -45.72 -27.65
CA GLY A 1026 -4.48 -45.15 -28.37
C GLY A 1026 -3.47 -44.49 -27.43
N GLU A 1027 -3.93 -43.63 -26.52
CA GLU A 1027 -3.06 -42.97 -25.54
C GLU A 1027 -2.44 -43.97 -24.55
N VAL A 1028 -3.19 -45.00 -24.14
CA VAL A 1028 -2.65 -46.08 -23.31
C VAL A 1028 -1.55 -46.84 -24.08
N ARG A 1029 -1.74 -47.15 -25.36
CA ARG A 1029 -0.72 -47.80 -26.19
C ARG A 1029 0.52 -46.91 -26.38
N LEU A 1030 0.33 -45.61 -26.59
CA LEU A 1030 1.44 -44.65 -26.71
C LEU A 1030 2.24 -44.57 -25.42
N LEU A 1031 1.58 -44.46 -24.26
CA LEU A 1031 2.25 -44.44 -22.97
C LEU A 1031 3.01 -45.75 -22.73
N LEU A 1032 2.41 -46.90 -23.01
CA LEU A 1032 3.07 -48.20 -22.88
C LEU A 1032 4.30 -48.31 -23.78
N ASN A 1033 4.19 -47.91 -25.04
CA ASN A 1033 5.31 -47.92 -25.98
C ASN A 1033 6.45 -46.97 -25.56
N GLN A 1034 6.13 -45.77 -25.09
CA GLN A 1034 7.11 -44.83 -24.57
C GLN A 1034 7.79 -45.35 -23.30
N THR A 1035 7.01 -45.97 -22.41
CA THR A 1035 7.52 -46.53 -21.16
C THR A 1035 8.43 -47.73 -21.44
N MET A 1036 8.04 -48.62 -22.36
CA MET A 1036 8.88 -49.75 -22.79
C MET A 1036 10.19 -49.27 -23.47
N LYS A 1037 10.13 -48.25 -24.34
CA LYS A 1037 11.33 -47.65 -24.95
C LYS A 1037 12.24 -46.99 -23.91
N SER A 1038 11.68 -46.35 -22.88
CA SER A 1038 12.44 -45.72 -21.80
C SER A 1038 13.12 -46.76 -20.90
N CYS A 1039 12.42 -47.85 -20.57
CA CYS A 1039 12.99 -48.97 -19.82
C CYS A 1039 14.09 -49.72 -20.60
N ALA A 1040 14.02 -49.74 -21.94
CA ALA A 1040 15.02 -50.38 -22.79
C ALA A 1040 16.32 -49.55 -22.94
N LYS A 1041 16.26 -48.22 -22.78
CA LYS A 1041 17.43 -47.32 -22.94
C LYS A 1041 18.24 -47.08 -21.67
N SER A 1042 17.67 -47.27 -20.48
CA SER A 1042 18.43 -47.26 -19.22
C SER A 1042 17.67 -48.04 -18.14
N MET A 1043 18.37 -48.82 -17.32
CA MET A 1043 17.84 -49.41 -16.09
C MET A 1043 17.60 -48.33 -15.01
N THR A 1044 16.76 -47.33 -15.30
CA THR A 1044 16.37 -46.30 -14.33
C THR A 1044 14.91 -46.44 -13.93
N LYS A 1045 14.62 -46.12 -12.66
CA LYS A 1045 13.28 -46.17 -12.06
C LYS A 1045 12.34 -45.21 -12.82
N VAL A 1046 11.30 -45.74 -13.45
CA VAL A 1046 10.26 -44.92 -14.09
C VAL A 1046 9.28 -44.38 -13.04
N GLU A 1047 9.09 -43.06 -12.98
CA GLU A 1047 8.11 -42.44 -12.10
C GLU A 1047 6.68 -42.54 -12.69
N LEU A 1048 6.01 -43.65 -12.37
CA LEU A 1048 4.65 -43.97 -12.87
C LEU A 1048 3.62 -42.87 -12.62
N LYS A 1049 3.74 -42.11 -11.52
CA LYS A 1049 2.80 -41.05 -11.17
C LYS A 1049 2.77 -39.93 -12.22
N SER A 1050 3.93 -39.51 -12.72
CA SER A 1050 4.02 -38.50 -13.78
C SER A 1050 3.37 -39.01 -15.06
N LYS A 1051 3.67 -40.25 -15.43
CA LYS A 1051 3.15 -40.89 -16.65
C LYS A 1051 1.64 -41.12 -16.62
N PHE A 1052 1.06 -41.49 -15.48
CA PHE A 1052 -0.39 -41.59 -15.34
C PHE A 1052 -1.09 -40.22 -15.32
N THR A 1053 -0.40 -39.18 -14.81
CA THR A 1053 -0.93 -37.80 -14.84
C THR A 1053 -0.97 -37.29 -16.28
N GLU A 1054 0.10 -37.51 -17.04
CA GLU A 1054 0.21 -37.21 -18.48
C GLU A 1054 -0.88 -37.93 -19.28
N LEU A 1055 -1.05 -39.25 -19.07
CA LEU A 1055 -2.12 -40.02 -19.70
C LEU A 1055 -3.52 -39.45 -19.40
N SER A 1056 -3.79 -39.15 -18.13
CA SER A 1056 -5.08 -38.61 -17.71
C SER A 1056 -5.34 -37.25 -18.34
N PHE A 1057 -4.32 -36.39 -18.40
CA PHE A 1057 -4.40 -35.08 -19.03
C PHE A 1057 -4.66 -35.18 -20.53
N ASN A 1058 -3.91 -36.03 -21.25
CA ASN A 1058 -4.06 -36.21 -22.69
C ASN A 1058 -5.44 -36.77 -23.05
N VAL A 1059 -5.87 -37.84 -22.36
CA VAL A 1059 -7.19 -38.44 -22.58
C VAL A 1059 -8.30 -37.43 -22.36
N MET A 1060 -8.28 -36.68 -21.25
CA MET A 1060 -9.31 -35.69 -20.94
C MET A 1060 -9.29 -34.51 -21.92
N THR A 1061 -8.10 -34.06 -22.35
CA THR A 1061 -7.96 -32.98 -23.33
C THR A 1061 -8.45 -33.41 -24.70
N MET A 1062 -8.10 -34.61 -25.15
CA MET A 1062 -8.58 -35.14 -26.44
C MET A 1062 -10.08 -35.40 -26.44
N MET A 1063 -10.65 -35.87 -25.32
CA MET A 1063 -12.09 -36.01 -25.16
C MET A 1063 -12.82 -34.66 -25.18
N ALA A 1064 -12.21 -33.61 -24.62
CA ALA A 1064 -12.78 -32.25 -24.60
C ALA A 1064 -12.65 -31.51 -25.94
N VAL A 1065 -11.54 -31.71 -26.66
CA VAL A 1065 -11.19 -30.98 -27.90
C VAL A 1065 -11.53 -31.76 -29.18
N GLY A 1066 -11.77 -33.08 -29.08
CA GLY A 1066 -12.25 -33.90 -30.18
C GLY A 1066 -11.23 -34.23 -31.28
N LYS A 1067 -9.92 -34.05 -31.05
CA LYS A 1067 -8.85 -34.37 -32.04
C LYS A 1067 -7.83 -35.35 -31.48
N SER A 1068 -7.49 -36.39 -32.25
CA SER A 1068 -6.30 -37.22 -32.03
C SER A 1068 -5.05 -36.47 -32.50
N SER A 1069 -3.90 -36.70 -31.86
CA SER A 1069 -2.61 -36.06 -32.16
C SER A 1069 -1.95 -36.62 -33.44
N GLY A 1070 -2.67 -36.59 -34.55
CA GLY A 1070 -2.18 -37.04 -35.86
C GLY A 1070 -3.19 -36.77 -36.96
N GLY A 1071 -3.27 -35.53 -37.44
CA GLY A 1071 -4.13 -35.14 -38.55
C GLY A 1071 -4.18 -33.62 -38.73
N SER A 1072 -3.99 -33.17 -39.96
CA SER A 1072 -3.72 -31.80 -40.40
C SER A 1072 -4.68 -30.70 -39.92
N SER A 1073 -4.11 -29.50 -39.84
CA SER A 1073 -4.77 -28.22 -39.62
C SER A 1073 -5.84 -27.92 -40.68
N HIS A 1074 -7.11 -27.95 -40.30
CA HIS A 1074 -8.16 -27.00 -40.69
C HIS A 1074 -9.44 -27.26 -39.89
N GLY A 1075 -10.25 -26.22 -39.66
CA GLY A 1075 -11.59 -26.31 -39.07
C GLY A 1075 -11.68 -26.11 -37.55
N LEU A 1076 -11.65 -24.84 -37.11
CA LEU A 1076 -12.08 -24.41 -35.77
C LEU A 1076 -13.07 -23.23 -35.89
N ALA A 1077 -13.92 -23.26 -36.92
CA ALA A 1077 -14.89 -22.19 -37.22
C ALA A 1077 -16.36 -22.59 -37.01
N GLY A 1078 -16.66 -23.81 -36.53
CA GLY A 1078 -18.03 -24.34 -36.60
C GLY A 1078 -18.76 -24.62 -35.27
N LEU A 1079 -18.10 -24.61 -34.12
CA LEU A 1079 -18.70 -25.13 -32.86
C LEU A 1079 -18.38 -24.31 -31.59
N MET A 1080 -17.96 -23.05 -31.72
CA MET A 1080 -18.02 -22.10 -30.61
C MET A 1080 -19.27 -21.22 -30.75
N PRO A 1081 -20.29 -21.37 -29.88
CA PRO A 1081 -21.16 -20.25 -29.58
C PRO A 1081 -20.39 -19.29 -28.66
N ASP A 1082 -20.08 -18.11 -29.20
CA ASP A 1082 -19.74 -16.85 -28.54
C ASP A 1082 -18.53 -16.82 -27.53
N PRO A 1083 -17.49 -15.99 -27.73
CA PRO A 1083 -16.32 -15.87 -26.84
C PRO A 1083 -16.59 -15.29 -25.43
N LYS A 1084 -17.86 -15.17 -25.02
CA LYS A 1084 -18.30 -14.52 -23.78
C LYS A 1084 -18.83 -15.47 -22.69
N PHE A 1085 -18.41 -16.74 -22.68
CA PHE A 1085 -18.78 -17.70 -21.63
C PHE A 1085 -17.63 -18.10 -20.71
#